data_AF-A0A2T1HQK9-F1
#
_entry.id   AF-A0A2T1HQK9-F1
#
_cell.length_a   1.000
_cell.length_b   1.000
_cell.length_c   1.000
_cell.angle_alpha   90.00
_cell.angle_beta   90.00
_cell.angle_gamma   90.00
#
_symmetry.space_group_name_H-M   'P 1'
#
loop_
_entity.id
_entity.type
_entity.pdbx_description
1 polymer ?
#
loop_
_entity_poly.entity_id
_entity_poly.type
_entity_poly.pdbx_seq_one_letter_code
_entity_poly.pdbx_strand_id
1 'polypeptide(L)'
;MVDLPTAPRRLSTLVAPTSAVSQKDYTALGNSTEKALDAVSAGIDQGLAPLAKEAGAQAVTLDENGQVQVSEMPVFGKLGDIYRASAATAYAVRADSSIENGLLDLRKKAMLPADQGGFGGDPQQFRTAADAWVKQYAKNAPAEFRETAMRTGLQTADQHYRSLVDDAFKRDASQTKDAIVNRIGDLDNRLTALARGNYNGDEFRQAYQQLQGAYADLARDPRMGKSAAWVAGQLADADARFKANSIVGAVETAYRDRGFDTAQKTADGILTDPSLNLSEQQRAHYHTLALGQIRLQETERRAQISALGTEASAMVGNILADPNYDRAAAQDLRERAAKAGAAEVFNRVINAERRRDLLTTYGAYPAAQRAALLGGQTSTVSGGVGVGRINIVYQGDLDKADMAGAPSPKAMFSYLLSQGASRNEALMLTSAAASESGLNPYSRHDDGIGLGLFGHNGSRLQALVASAGTAAPSWQQQASFALKELRTRPEAAAVNAAKTPEELTAAQMAFEQPQGYRPGLPQAGHNWNGRVETTRRFWAMDGTAAPAATGEASSAMTGVGNRRAQAMQGAQAAEAARLDAIGRGAVSPSIDPGIAGQLRAGLKEELSRALPDFENAMTKFERPADSELHALGAMAAQVGTPEQQRRVAELAARADLGAAFVHSLSPADRETLIAQKAAQFATGAAKKDREDLDYLRGLDTKIKAGMKSDPWGTAAEIGLPLKSTGLSLDFSNPATLAAGLKARAADVPMLQDHQDLGVVSLVRPAEAASARQALVAMNGQQVRNLFGTMAANMSAEQLEAAAAMPVMKEAIVGLTQTGDPAKMDAAYSLLELLDRRNNASFRADFGESVMKDLDVWKAKSSFWPADQIAEERKHADTPAARAAREALESQADELLKKDSVQSVTNAFNRSWAQSWTPSLTDSLTGAARPPATPVLQEELLGDYRNVVRTYMGRGLDEKKARELAVERVGQVWGPSTANGNRVMRFPPERYVTPVNGSTDWVGKDLDSFVAKTLGDMGGEAPGKPRTQAFQAPLTDAQKTAAEKYAAPRALVSDDMTRVAIANKQPPSYQVVVNVGGRFQLLTQPDGKPARFTPKAAPYQDAARADFGVKHGGFIGAAQALESGDPSKQFGDRAAMFGD
;
A
#
# COMPACT_ATOMS: atom_id res chain seq x y z
N MET A 1 -64.62 -86.41 -2.02
CA MET A 1 -65.83 -87.22 -2.28
C MET A 1 -67.01 -86.27 -2.39
N VAL A 2 -67.57 -86.17 -3.61
CA VAL A 2 -68.99 -86.41 -3.93
C VAL A 2 -70.05 -85.59 -3.14
N ASP A 3 -70.71 -84.60 -3.75
CA ASP A 3 -71.99 -84.76 -4.50
C ASP A 3 -72.54 -83.44 -5.09
N LEU A 4 -72.93 -83.46 -6.37
CA LEU A 4 -74.01 -82.65 -6.99
C LEU A 4 -75.36 -83.39 -6.70
N PRO A 5 -76.62 -82.87 -6.87
CA PRO A 5 -77.09 -82.00 -7.97
C PRO A 5 -78.41 -81.17 -7.73
N THR A 6 -78.94 -80.63 -8.85
CA THR A 6 -80.36 -80.46 -9.27
C THR A 6 -81.20 -79.21 -8.94
N ALA A 7 -81.67 -78.57 -10.02
CA ALA A 7 -82.78 -77.62 -10.10
C ALA A 7 -84.16 -78.31 -10.16
N PRO A 8 -85.25 -77.57 -9.92
CA PRO A 8 -86.52 -77.84 -10.61
C PRO A 8 -87.12 -76.62 -11.35
N ARG A 9 -87.72 -76.92 -12.50
CA ARG A 9 -88.58 -76.06 -13.34
C ARG A 9 -90.02 -75.98 -12.80
N ARG A 10 -90.75 -75.01 -13.37
CA ARG A 10 -92.23 -74.91 -13.56
C ARG A 10 -92.92 -74.18 -12.38
N LEU A 11 -93.84 -73.23 -12.55
CA LEU A 11 -94.93 -73.07 -13.52
C LEU A 11 -95.43 -71.61 -13.61
N SER A 12 -95.82 -71.18 -14.82
CA SER A 12 -96.62 -69.97 -15.08
C SER A 12 -98.07 -70.18 -14.62
N THR A 13 -98.61 -69.26 -13.83
CA THR A 13 -100.05 -69.01 -13.73
C THR A 13 -100.28 -67.51 -13.85
N LEU A 14 -100.90 -67.11 -14.97
CA LEU A 14 -101.45 -65.77 -15.15
C LEU A 14 -102.59 -65.58 -14.14
N VAL A 15 -102.45 -64.60 -13.26
CA VAL A 15 -103.55 -63.96 -12.55
C VAL A 15 -103.46 -62.48 -12.91
N ALA A 16 -104.54 -61.92 -13.47
CA ALA A 16 -104.61 -60.51 -13.85
C ALA A 16 -104.49 -59.63 -12.60
N PRO A 17 -103.52 -58.69 -12.53
CA PRO A 17 -103.46 -57.74 -11.43
C PRO A 17 -104.49 -56.63 -11.66
N THR A 18 -105.51 -56.59 -10.81
CA THR A 18 -106.32 -55.39 -10.59
C THR A 18 -105.42 -54.31 -10.02
N SER A 19 -105.26 -53.22 -10.78
CA SER A 19 -104.55 -52.02 -10.40
C SER A 19 -105.25 -51.31 -9.23
N ALA A 20 -104.70 -51.47 -8.04
CA ALA A 20 -104.93 -50.54 -6.93
C ALA A 20 -103.56 -50.02 -6.49
N VAL A 21 -103.16 -48.87 -7.03
CA VAL A 21 -102.01 -48.10 -6.52
C VAL A 21 -102.39 -47.67 -5.11
N SER A 22 -101.73 -48.22 -4.10
CA SER A 22 -102.04 -47.90 -2.71
C SER A 22 -101.44 -46.54 -2.37
N GLN A 23 -102.04 -45.82 -1.41
CA GLN A 23 -101.50 -44.56 -0.90
C GLN A 23 -100.06 -44.71 -0.36
N LYS A 24 -99.68 -45.94 0.03
CA LYS A 24 -98.31 -46.31 0.41
C LYS A 24 -97.33 -46.24 -0.76
N ASP A 25 -97.77 -46.54 -1.98
CA ASP A 25 -96.97 -46.47 -3.21
C ASP A 25 -96.74 -45.01 -3.65
N TYR A 26 -97.69 -44.10 -3.38
CA TYR A 26 -97.49 -42.66 -3.58
C TYR A 26 -96.47 -42.06 -2.60
N THR A 27 -96.49 -42.45 -1.32
CA THR A 27 -95.45 -42.04 -0.36
C THR A 27 -94.10 -42.70 -0.64
N ALA A 28 -94.07 -43.94 -1.12
CA ALA A 28 -92.83 -44.61 -1.52
C ALA A 28 -92.21 -43.95 -2.75
N LEU A 29 -93.03 -43.55 -3.74
CA LEU A 29 -92.60 -42.79 -4.91
C LEU A 29 -92.13 -41.38 -4.50
N GLY A 30 -92.85 -40.69 -3.62
CA GLY A 30 -92.43 -39.40 -3.05
C GLY A 30 -91.06 -39.49 -2.38
N ASN A 31 -90.88 -40.45 -1.47
CA ASN A 31 -89.60 -40.67 -0.77
C ASN A 31 -88.48 -41.17 -1.68
N SER A 32 -88.77 -41.95 -2.72
CA SER A 32 -87.76 -42.36 -3.70
C SER A 32 -87.35 -41.22 -4.61
N THR A 33 -88.29 -40.33 -4.95
CA THR A 33 -88.01 -39.15 -5.77
C THR A 33 -87.23 -38.10 -4.97
N GLU A 34 -87.56 -37.91 -3.69
CA GLU A 34 -86.81 -37.03 -2.78
C GLU A 34 -85.38 -37.54 -2.55
N LYS A 35 -85.20 -38.84 -2.28
CA LYS A 35 -83.85 -39.45 -2.20
C LYS A 35 -83.08 -39.40 -3.51
N ALA A 36 -83.76 -39.54 -4.65
CA ALA A 36 -83.13 -39.43 -5.96
C ALA A 36 -82.71 -37.98 -6.25
N LEU A 37 -83.53 -36.99 -5.87
CA LEU A 37 -83.20 -35.57 -5.99
C LEU A 37 -82.08 -35.16 -5.03
N ASP A 38 -82.05 -35.67 -3.80
CA ASP A 38 -80.95 -35.46 -2.86
C ASP A 38 -79.64 -36.10 -3.35
N ALA A 39 -79.69 -37.31 -3.92
CA ALA A 39 -78.53 -37.98 -4.48
C ALA A 39 -78.00 -37.27 -5.73
N VAL A 40 -78.89 -36.74 -6.58
CA VAL A 40 -78.52 -35.90 -7.73
C VAL A 40 -77.92 -34.58 -7.26
N SER A 41 -78.51 -33.91 -6.26
CA SER A 41 -77.97 -32.69 -5.67
C SER A 41 -76.59 -32.92 -5.04
N ALA A 42 -76.39 -34.01 -4.31
CA ALA A 42 -75.11 -34.36 -3.72
C ALA A 42 -74.04 -34.72 -4.77
N GLY A 43 -74.45 -35.38 -5.86
CA GLY A 43 -73.57 -35.67 -7.00
C GLY A 43 -73.15 -34.42 -7.77
N ILE A 44 -74.07 -33.45 -7.94
CA ILE A 44 -73.77 -32.14 -8.53
C ILE A 44 -72.83 -31.35 -7.62
N ASP A 45 -73.08 -31.30 -6.30
CA ASP A 45 -72.20 -30.64 -5.34
C ASP A 45 -70.78 -31.24 -5.32
N GLN A 46 -70.65 -32.57 -5.38
CA GLN A 46 -69.33 -33.22 -5.43
C GLN A 46 -68.60 -32.98 -6.75
N GLY A 47 -69.32 -32.97 -7.88
CA GLY A 47 -68.73 -32.68 -9.19
C GLY A 47 -68.28 -31.22 -9.34
N LEU A 48 -68.99 -30.29 -8.69
CA LEU A 48 -68.71 -28.85 -8.79
C LEU A 48 -67.79 -28.31 -7.68
N ALA A 49 -67.52 -29.07 -6.61
CA ALA A 49 -66.64 -28.65 -5.53
C ALA A 49 -65.22 -28.21 -5.96
N PRO A 50 -64.53 -28.90 -6.90
CA PRO A 50 -63.23 -28.45 -7.42
C PRO A 50 -63.33 -27.11 -8.16
N LEU A 51 -64.40 -26.92 -8.94
CA LEU A 51 -64.66 -25.68 -9.68
C LEU A 51 -64.98 -24.52 -8.73
N ALA A 52 -65.78 -24.76 -7.69
CA ALA A 52 -66.05 -23.75 -6.64
C ALA A 52 -64.78 -23.38 -5.87
N LYS A 53 -63.89 -24.36 -5.61
CA LYS A 53 -62.59 -24.12 -4.99
C LYS A 53 -61.66 -23.30 -5.89
N GLU A 54 -61.57 -23.63 -7.17
CA GLU A 54 -60.76 -22.91 -8.14
C GLU A 54 -61.30 -21.48 -8.39
N ALA A 55 -62.61 -21.34 -8.56
CA ALA A 55 -63.28 -20.04 -8.70
C ALA A 55 -63.07 -19.17 -7.45
N GLY A 56 -63.15 -19.75 -6.25
CA GLY A 56 -62.87 -19.02 -5.00
C GLY A 56 -61.42 -18.53 -4.92
N ALA A 57 -60.46 -19.33 -5.40
CA ALA A 57 -59.05 -18.92 -5.43
C ALA A 57 -58.75 -17.85 -6.49
N GLN A 58 -59.44 -17.90 -7.63
CA GLN A 58 -59.29 -16.93 -8.73
C GLN A 58 -60.03 -15.61 -8.49
N ALA A 59 -61.09 -15.63 -7.67
CA ALA A 59 -61.87 -14.44 -7.35
C ALA A 59 -61.12 -13.42 -6.48
N VAL A 60 -60.06 -13.85 -5.82
CA VAL A 60 -59.15 -12.96 -5.11
C VAL A 60 -58.17 -12.40 -6.13
N THR A 61 -58.19 -11.09 -6.36
CA THR A 61 -57.28 -10.38 -7.29
C THR A 61 -56.55 -9.26 -6.57
N LEU A 62 -55.47 -8.75 -7.17
CA LEU A 62 -54.83 -7.50 -6.72
C LEU A 62 -55.36 -6.36 -7.59
N ASP A 63 -55.72 -5.24 -6.99
CA ASP A 63 -55.99 -4.02 -7.74
C ASP A 63 -54.71 -3.27 -8.13
N GLU A 64 -54.86 -2.16 -8.84
CA GLU A 64 -53.74 -1.31 -9.32
C GLU A 64 -52.86 -0.77 -8.18
N ASN A 65 -53.39 -0.71 -6.96
CA ASN A 65 -52.67 -0.28 -5.76
C ASN A 65 -52.09 -1.46 -4.97
N GLY A 66 -52.18 -2.68 -5.50
CA GLY A 66 -51.74 -3.90 -4.84
C GLY A 66 -52.62 -4.33 -3.67
N GLN A 67 -53.83 -3.77 -3.52
CA GLN A 67 -54.78 -4.21 -2.48
C GLN A 67 -55.53 -5.45 -2.95
N VAL A 68 -55.80 -6.36 -2.01
CA VAL A 68 -56.50 -7.61 -2.30
C VAL A 68 -58.00 -7.32 -2.42
N GLN A 69 -58.54 -7.50 -3.62
CA GLN A 69 -59.97 -7.43 -3.91
C GLN A 69 -60.54 -8.85 -4.03
N VAL A 70 -61.78 -9.05 -3.58
CA VAL A 70 -62.49 -10.31 -3.79
C VAL A 70 -63.73 -10.04 -4.60
N SER A 71 -63.80 -10.62 -5.79
CA SER A 71 -64.99 -10.57 -6.62
C SER A 71 -66.09 -11.42 -5.98
N GLU A 72 -67.21 -10.81 -5.59
CA GLU A 72 -68.32 -11.54 -4.98
C GLU A 72 -68.96 -12.50 -5.99
N MET A 73 -69.07 -13.79 -5.62
CA MET A 73 -69.88 -14.74 -6.37
C MET A 73 -71.22 -14.94 -5.64
N PRO A 74 -72.38 -14.76 -6.30
CA PRO A 74 -73.69 -14.84 -5.67
C PRO A 74 -74.21 -16.29 -5.55
N VAL A 75 -73.40 -17.22 -5.01
CA VAL A 75 -73.79 -18.64 -4.87
C VAL A 75 -74.13 -18.96 -3.41
N PHE A 76 -75.37 -19.40 -3.18
CA PHE A 76 -75.86 -19.86 -1.88
C PHE A 76 -75.67 -21.40 -1.74
N GLY A 77 -75.53 -21.91 -0.51
CA GLY A 77 -75.40 -23.35 -0.23
C GLY A 77 -73.96 -23.87 -0.09
N LYS A 78 -73.77 -25.20 -0.08
CA LYS A 78 -72.47 -25.87 0.22
C LYS A 78 -71.34 -25.47 -0.74
N LEU A 79 -71.64 -25.26 -2.01
CA LEU A 79 -70.64 -24.77 -2.98
C LEU A 79 -70.21 -23.33 -2.68
N GLY A 80 -71.12 -22.50 -2.16
CA GLY A 80 -70.79 -21.16 -1.66
C GLY A 80 -69.88 -21.21 -0.43
N ASP A 81 -70.06 -22.19 0.46
CA ASP A 81 -69.15 -22.40 1.61
C ASP A 81 -67.74 -22.82 1.17
N ILE A 82 -67.64 -23.74 0.20
CA ILE A 82 -66.37 -24.19 -0.38
C ILE A 82 -65.66 -23.03 -1.10
N TYR A 83 -66.42 -22.24 -1.87
CA TYR A 83 -65.93 -21.04 -2.54
C TYR A 83 -65.39 -20.03 -1.51
N ARG A 84 -66.18 -19.68 -0.48
CA ARG A 84 -65.77 -18.73 0.57
C ARG A 84 -64.55 -19.20 1.35
N ALA A 85 -64.46 -20.49 1.66
CA ALA A 85 -63.28 -21.06 2.32
C ALA A 85 -62.02 -20.99 1.43
N SER A 86 -62.17 -21.24 0.13
CA SER A 86 -61.07 -21.12 -0.85
C SER A 86 -60.65 -19.66 -1.06
N ALA A 87 -61.62 -18.75 -1.17
CA ALA A 87 -61.39 -17.31 -1.27
C ALA A 87 -60.73 -16.76 0.00
N ALA A 88 -61.13 -17.20 1.19
CA ALA A 88 -60.45 -16.83 2.45
C ALA A 88 -58.99 -17.30 2.49
N THR A 89 -58.72 -18.50 1.96
CA THR A 89 -57.36 -19.05 1.88
C THR A 89 -56.51 -18.26 0.87
N ALA A 90 -57.04 -17.99 -0.32
CA ALA A 90 -56.36 -17.20 -1.34
C ALA A 90 -56.17 -15.74 -0.91
N TYR A 91 -57.14 -15.16 -0.21
CA TYR A 91 -57.03 -13.84 0.41
C TYR A 91 -55.90 -13.83 1.43
N ALA A 92 -55.84 -14.80 2.35
CA ALA A 92 -54.77 -14.89 3.34
C ALA A 92 -53.38 -14.94 2.69
N VAL A 93 -53.19 -15.74 1.64
CA VAL A 93 -51.92 -15.87 0.91
C VAL A 93 -51.52 -14.56 0.22
N ARG A 94 -52.47 -13.85 -0.40
CA ARG A 94 -52.17 -12.58 -1.10
C ARG A 94 -52.02 -11.41 -0.14
N ALA A 95 -52.80 -11.39 0.94
CA ALA A 95 -52.69 -10.39 1.99
C ALA A 95 -51.36 -10.51 2.75
N ASP A 96 -50.81 -11.72 2.89
CA ASP A 96 -49.53 -11.99 3.54
C ASP A 96 -48.40 -11.10 2.99
N SER A 97 -48.27 -10.98 1.67
CA SER A 97 -47.25 -10.11 1.05
C SER A 97 -47.44 -8.63 1.37
N SER A 98 -48.69 -8.14 1.42
CA SER A 98 -48.99 -6.75 1.77
C SER A 98 -48.76 -6.47 3.25
N ILE A 99 -49.15 -7.42 4.10
CA ILE A 99 -48.92 -7.43 5.56
C ILE A 99 -47.43 -7.41 5.85
N GLU A 100 -46.67 -8.32 5.23
CA GLU A 100 -45.21 -8.42 5.37
C GLU A 100 -44.56 -7.10 4.96
N ASN A 101 -44.90 -6.52 3.80
CA ASN A 101 -44.29 -5.26 3.34
C ASN A 101 -44.55 -4.09 4.32
N GLY A 102 -45.78 -3.95 4.82
CA GLY A 102 -46.11 -2.91 5.78
C GLY A 102 -45.39 -3.08 7.13
N LEU A 103 -45.29 -4.33 7.60
CA LEU A 103 -44.56 -4.65 8.82
C LEU A 103 -43.03 -4.52 8.65
N LEU A 104 -42.49 -4.84 7.48
CA LEU A 104 -41.09 -4.61 7.13
C LEU A 104 -40.75 -3.12 7.14
N ASP A 105 -41.64 -2.25 6.67
CA ASP A 105 -41.42 -0.80 6.75
C ASP A 105 -41.43 -0.29 8.20
N LEU A 106 -42.33 -0.80 9.03
CA LEU A 106 -42.29 -0.53 10.47
C LEU A 106 -41.04 -1.10 11.13
N ARG A 107 -40.56 -2.26 10.70
CA ARG A 107 -39.30 -2.86 11.19
C ARG A 107 -38.10 -2.00 10.79
N LYS A 108 -38.06 -1.49 9.55
CA LYS A 108 -37.01 -0.53 9.12
C LYS A 108 -37.01 0.71 10.02
N LYS A 109 -38.19 1.26 10.32
CA LYS A 109 -38.32 2.36 11.29
C LYS A 109 -37.84 1.95 12.68
N ALA A 110 -38.10 0.72 13.11
CA ALA A 110 -37.64 0.20 14.38
C ALA A 110 -36.11 0.16 14.49
N MET A 111 -35.41 -0.10 13.38
CA MET A 111 -33.95 -0.15 13.34
C MET A 111 -33.29 1.23 13.22
N LEU A 112 -34.05 2.27 12.88
CA LEU A 112 -33.54 3.63 12.77
C LEU A 112 -33.40 4.31 14.15
N PRO A 113 -32.36 5.14 14.34
CA PRO A 113 -32.24 6.02 15.51
C PRO A 113 -33.46 6.93 15.71
N ALA A 114 -33.78 7.25 16.97
CA ALA A 114 -34.96 8.05 17.31
C ALA A 114 -34.90 9.48 16.75
N ASP A 115 -33.70 10.07 16.66
CA ASP A 115 -33.43 11.38 16.07
C ASP A 115 -33.64 11.43 14.54
N GLN A 116 -33.71 10.27 13.88
CA GLN A 116 -34.02 10.13 12.46
C GLN A 116 -35.47 9.72 12.19
N GLY A 117 -36.35 9.88 13.19
CA GLY A 117 -37.76 9.49 13.11
C GLY A 117 -37.99 7.97 13.18
N GLY A 118 -37.00 7.21 13.66
CA GLY A 118 -37.13 5.79 13.97
C GLY A 118 -37.63 5.51 15.38
N PHE A 119 -37.74 4.23 15.76
CA PHE A 119 -38.11 3.81 17.12
C PHE A 119 -36.90 3.64 18.06
N GLY A 120 -35.70 4.03 17.62
CA GLY A 120 -34.48 3.95 18.44
C GLY A 120 -34.07 2.51 18.81
N GLY A 121 -34.52 1.51 18.04
CA GLY A 121 -34.27 0.12 18.36
C GLY A 121 -35.16 -0.48 19.44
N ASP A 122 -36.23 0.21 19.87
CA ASP A 122 -37.16 -0.27 20.91
C ASP A 122 -38.22 -1.23 20.34
N PRO A 123 -38.20 -2.53 20.71
CA PRO A 123 -39.19 -3.49 20.23
C PRO A 123 -40.63 -3.18 20.66
N GLN A 124 -40.84 -2.48 21.79
CA GLN A 124 -42.21 -2.15 22.26
C GLN A 124 -42.88 -1.09 21.39
N GLN A 125 -42.10 -0.11 20.91
CA GLN A 125 -42.60 0.88 19.97
C GLN A 125 -42.97 0.24 18.62
N PHE A 126 -42.15 -0.70 18.13
CA PHE A 126 -42.51 -1.51 16.97
C PHE A 126 -43.83 -2.27 17.21
N ARG A 127 -43.97 -2.96 18.34
CA ARG A 127 -45.19 -3.72 18.66
C ARG A 127 -46.43 -2.84 18.65
N THR A 128 -46.34 -1.68 19.30
CA THR A 128 -47.44 -0.71 19.36
C THR A 128 -47.82 -0.20 17.97
N ALA A 129 -46.82 0.14 17.14
CA ALA A 129 -47.02 0.60 15.77
C ALA A 129 -47.57 -0.51 14.86
N ALA A 130 -47.08 -1.74 15.00
CA ALA A 130 -47.52 -2.90 14.26
C ALA A 130 -48.97 -3.26 14.60
N ASP A 131 -49.35 -3.29 15.88
CA ASP A 131 -50.73 -3.53 16.31
C ASP A 131 -51.69 -2.48 15.73
N ALA A 132 -51.30 -1.20 15.76
CA ALA A 132 -52.09 -0.11 15.18
C ALA A 132 -52.23 -0.25 13.66
N TRP A 133 -51.14 -0.59 12.98
CA TRP A 133 -51.11 -0.78 11.53
C TRP A 133 -51.95 -1.98 11.09
N VAL A 134 -51.80 -3.14 11.76
CA VAL A 134 -52.57 -4.36 11.48
C VAL A 134 -54.07 -4.10 11.70
N LYS A 135 -54.46 -3.37 12.76
CA LYS A 135 -55.87 -2.98 12.99
C LYS A 135 -56.40 -2.11 11.86
N GLN A 136 -55.61 -1.17 11.37
CA GLN A 136 -55.99 -0.30 10.26
C GLN A 136 -56.10 -1.08 8.94
N TYR A 137 -55.16 -1.99 8.67
CA TYR A 137 -55.19 -2.86 7.50
C TYR A 137 -56.44 -3.76 7.52
N ALA A 138 -56.71 -4.42 8.65
CA ALA A 138 -57.90 -5.26 8.83
C ALA A 138 -59.22 -4.49 8.75
N LYS A 139 -59.25 -3.20 9.12
CA LYS A 139 -60.43 -2.34 8.95
C LYS A 139 -60.76 -2.08 7.48
N ASN A 140 -59.73 -1.97 6.64
CA ASN A 140 -59.85 -1.73 5.20
C ASN A 140 -60.11 -3.02 4.40
N ALA A 141 -59.88 -4.19 5.00
CA ALA A 141 -60.24 -5.47 4.41
C ALA A 141 -61.76 -5.65 4.26
N PRO A 142 -62.23 -6.42 3.26
CA PRO A 142 -63.64 -6.80 3.14
C PRO A 142 -64.15 -7.44 4.44
N ALA A 143 -65.42 -7.21 4.78
CA ALA A 143 -65.98 -7.50 6.10
C ALA A 143 -65.78 -8.97 6.52
N GLU A 144 -65.91 -9.87 5.56
CA GLU A 144 -65.78 -11.33 5.68
C GLU A 144 -64.33 -11.81 5.87
N PHE A 145 -63.31 -10.98 5.57
CA PHE A 145 -61.89 -11.34 5.73
C PHE A 145 -61.17 -10.55 6.83
N ARG A 146 -61.83 -9.62 7.52
CA ARG A 146 -61.20 -8.78 8.56
C ARG A 146 -60.55 -9.61 9.67
N GLU A 147 -61.21 -10.68 10.11
CA GLU A 147 -60.67 -11.55 11.16
C GLU A 147 -59.42 -12.30 10.68
N THR A 148 -59.45 -12.82 9.44
CA THR A 148 -58.30 -13.50 8.82
C THR A 148 -57.13 -12.53 8.64
N ALA A 149 -57.37 -11.33 8.13
CA ALA A 149 -56.36 -10.29 7.96
C ALA A 149 -55.73 -9.87 9.30
N MET A 150 -56.55 -9.70 10.34
CA MET A 150 -56.09 -9.37 11.70
C MET A 150 -55.22 -10.50 12.27
N ARG A 151 -55.66 -11.76 12.14
CA ARG A 151 -54.94 -12.92 12.67
C ARG A 151 -53.59 -13.11 11.99
N THR A 152 -53.55 -13.07 10.66
CA THR A 152 -52.29 -13.16 9.90
C THR A 152 -51.37 -11.98 10.25
N GLY A 153 -51.90 -10.76 10.27
CA GLY A 153 -51.12 -9.56 10.60
C GLY A 153 -50.51 -9.60 12.00
N LEU A 154 -51.27 -10.00 13.02
CA LEU A 154 -50.75 -10.13 14.38
C LEU A 154 -49.70 -11.25 14.50
N GLN A 155 -49.90 -12.38 13.80
CA GLN A 155 -48.92 -13.46 13.79
C GLN A 155 -47.59 -13.04 13.16
N THR A 156 -47.63 -12.35 12.02
CA THR A 156 -46.43 -11.82 11.33
C THR A 156 -45.76 -10.72 12.15
N ALA A 157 -46.54 -9.83 12.77
CA ALA A 157 -46.04 -8.80 13.68
C ALA A 157 -45.29 -9.41 14.88
N ASP A 158 -45.84 -10.48 15.49
CA ASP A 158 -45.19 -11.20 16.59
C ASP A 158 -43.85 -11.84 16.17
N GLN A 159 -43.74 -12.35 14.94
CA GLN A 159 -42.48 -12.90 14.41
C GLN A 159 -41.41 -11.82 14.28
N HIS A 160 -41.75 -10.67 13.69
CA HIS A 160 -40.83 -9.53 13.61
C HIS A 160 -40.47 -8.98 14.98
N TYR A 161 -41.43 -8.89 15.91
CA TYR A 161 -41.18 -8.44 17.28
C TYR A 161 -40.16 -9.34 18.00
N ARG A 162 -40.30 -10.67 17.92
CA ARG A 162 -39.33 -11.61 18.51
C ARG A 162 -37.93 -11.42 17.91
N SER A 163 -37.84 -11.29 16.59
CA SER A 163 -36.56 -11.00 15.92
C SER A 163 -35.96 -9.68 16.39
N LEU A 164 -36.77 -8.63 16.55
CA LEU A 164 -36.30 -7.32 17.04
C LEU A 164 -35.86 -7.36 18.50
N VAL A 165 -36.51 -8.16 19.35
CA VAL A 165 -36.08 -8.39 20.73
C VAL A 165 -34.71 -9.07 20.76
N ASP A 166 -34.51 -10.10 19.94
CA ASP A 166 -33.21 -10.77 19.81
C ASP A 166 -32.13 -9.82 19.27
N ASP A 167 -32.46 -9.02 18.26
CA ASP A 167 -31.56 -8.02 17.67
C ASP A 167 -31.19 -6.92 18.69
N ALA A 168 -32.18 -6.42 19.45
CA ALA A 168 -31.97 -5.44 20.50
C ALA A 168 -31.07 -6.01 21.62
N PHE A 169 -31.35 -7.24 22.06
CA PHE A 169 -30.54 -7.92 23.06
C PHE A 169 -29.08 -8.12 22.61
N LYS A 170 -28.86 -8.52 21.35
CA LYS A 170 -27.50 -8.64 20.77
C LYS A 170 -26.81 -7.28 20.69
N ARG A 171 -27.53 -6.24 20.27
CA ARG A 171 -27.00 -4.87 20.20
C ARG A 171 -26.60 -4.35 21.58
N ASP A 172 -27.44 -4.52 22.59
CA ASP A 172 -27.16 -4.07 23.96
C ASP A 172 -25.98 -4.84 24.57
N ALA A 173 -25.91 -6.15 24.32
CA ALA A 173 -24.74 -6.96 24.69
C ALA A 173 -23.47 -6.47 23.98
N SER A 174 -23.54 -6.17 22.67
CA SER A 174 -22.40 -5.61 21.92
C SER A 174 -21.98 -4.25 22.47
N GLN A 175 -22.91 -3.33 22.71
CA GLN A 175 -22.62 -2.01 23.25
C GLN A 175 -21.99 -2.09 24.65
N THR A 176 -22.51 -2.99 25.49
CA THR A 176 -21.93 -3.24 26.81
C THR A 176 -20.51 -3.80 26.69
N LYS A 177 -20.30 -4.76 25.78
CA LYS A 177 -18.97 -5.30 25.47
C LYS A 177 -18.02 -4.19 25.05
N ASP A 178 -18.43 -3.35 24.11
CA ASP A 178 -17.62 -2.26 23.55
C ASP A 178 -17.28 -1.23 24.63
N ALA A 179 -18.24 -0.87 25.49
CA ALA A 179 -17.98 0.02 26.62
C ALA A 179 -16.95 -0.55 27.60
N ILE A 180 -17.04 -1.85 27.94
CA ILE A 180 -16.08 -2.51 28.83
C ILE A 180 -14.70 -2.62 28.15
N VAL A 181 -14.64 -3.00 26.88
CA VAL A 181 -13.39 -3.10 26.11
C VAL A 181 -12.71 -1.74 25.97
N ASN A 182 -13.47 -0.68 25.69
CA ASN A 182 -12.94 0.69 25.65
C ASN A 182 -12.37 1.10 27.01
N ARG A 183 -13.10 0.82 28.10
CA ARG A 183 -12.62 1.06 29.46
C ARG A 183 -11.34 0.27 29.77
N ILE A 184 -11.23 -0.98 29.32
CA ILE A 184 -10.01 -1.79 29.44
C ILE A 184 -8.85 -1.11 28.69
N GLY A 185 -9.08 -0.65 27.46
CA GLY A 185 -8.09 0.07 26.67
C GLY A 185 -7.60 1.36 27.34
N ASP A 186 -8.52 2.17 27.87
CA ASP A 186 -8.18 3.39 28.61
C ASP A 186 -7.37 3.10 29.88
N LEU A 187 -7.75 2.05 30.62
CA LEU A 187 -7.04 1.60 31.81
C LEU A 187 -5.66 1.03 31.47
N ASP A 188 -5.50 0.25 30.40
CA ASP A 188 -4.22 -0.29 29.95
C ASP A 188 -3.25 0.83 29.53
N ASN A 189 -3.74 1.84 28.81
CA ASN A 189 -2.96 3.04 28.48
C ASN A 189 -2.52 3.81 29.73
N ARG A 190 -3.45 4.07 30.66
CA ARG A 190 -3.16 4.74 31.93
C ARG A 190 -2.16 3.93 32.76
N LEU A 191 -2.34 2.62 32.87
CA LEU A 191 -1.46 1.72 33.61
C LEU A 191 -0.08 1.63 32.99
N THR A 192 0.03 1.65 31.66
CA THR A 192 1.32 1.72 30.96
C THR A 192 2.08 2.98 31.31
N ALA A 193 1.42 4.15 31.32
CA ALA A 193 2.03 5.41 31.72
C ALA A 193 2.44 5.42 33.20
N LEU A 194 1.55 4.95 34.08
CA LEU A 194 1.83 4.83 35.52
C LEU A 194 2.97 3.85 35.81
N ALA A 195 3.04 2.73 35.08
CA ALA A 195 4.07 1.73 35.25
C ALA A 195 5.47 2.27 34.93
N ARG A 196 5.60 3.09 33.88
CA ARG A 196 6.86 3.78 33.55
C ARG A 196 7.33 4.72 34.65
N GLY A 197 6.40 5.38 35.34
CA GLY A 197 6.73 6.24 36.48
C GLY A 197 7.04 5.45 37.75
N ASN A 198 6.06 4.68 38.24
CA ASN A 198 6.17 3.86 39.44
C ASN A 198 5.13 2.72 39.42
N TYR A 199 5.54 1.56 38.92
CA TYR A 199 4.71 0.34 38.91
C TYR A 199 4.20 -0.09 40.29
N ASN A 200 4.87 0.27 41.38
CA ASN A 200 4.43 -0.07 42.75
C ASN A 200 3.66 1.08 43.45
N GLY A 201 3.34 2.16 42.73
CA GLY A 201 2.63 3.32 43.28
C GLY A 201 1.16 3.04 43.61
N ASP A 202 0.59 3.83 44.52
CA ASP A 202 -0.83 3.71 44.92
C ASP A 202 -1.79 3.90 43.74
N GLU A 203 -1.48 4.86 42.86
CA GLU A 203 -2.27 5.13 41.66
C GLU A 203 -2.26 3.95 40.68
N PHE A 204 -1.11 3.29 40.52
CA PHE A 204 -1.00 2.08 39.68
C PHE A 204 -1.85 0.96 40.27
N ARG A 205 -1.74 0.70 41.58
CA ARG A 205 -2.53 -0.33 42.26
C ARG A 205 -4.03 -0.11 42.13
N GLN A 206 -4.49 1.14 42.31
CA GLN A 206 -5.90 1.49 42.15
C GLN A 206 -6.39 1.29 40.70
N ALA A 207 -5.62 1.75 39.70
CA ALA A 207 -5.98 1.56 38.30
C ALA A 207 -5.95 0.08 37.89
N TYR A 208 -5.03 -0.71 38.46
CA TYR A 208 -4.93 -2.14 38.16
C TYR A 208 -6.11 -2.92 38.77
N GLN A 209 -6.58 -2.54 39.96
CA GLN A 209 -7.83 -3.06 40.52
C GLN A 209 -9.04 -2.74 39.64
N GLN A 210 -9.09 -1.53 39.05
CA GLN A 210 -10.15 -1.18 38.10
C GLN A 210 -10.08 -2.02 36.82
N LEU A 211 -8.87 -2.32 36.33
CA LEU A 211 -8.65 -3.20 35.18
C LEU A 211 -9.14 -4.62 35.48
N GLN A 212 -8.80 -5.15 36.66
CA GLN A 212 -9.29 -6.45 37.14
C GLN A 212 -10.82 -6.48 37.20
N GLY A 213 -11.45 -5.42 37.72
CA GLY A 213 -12.91 -5.28 37.72
C GLY A 213 -13.51 -5.31 36.32
N ALA A 214 -12.93 -4.57 35.37
CA ALA A 214 -13.43 -4.53 34.00
C ALA A 214 -13.31 -5.88 33.28
N TYR A 215 -12.21 -6.61 33.46
CA TYR A 215 -12.10 -7.98 32.95
C TYR A 215 -13.06 -8.96 33.66
N ALA A 216 -13.28 -8.81 34.96
CA ALA A 216 -14.25 -9.62 35.69
C ALA A 216 -15.69 -9.37 35.19
N ASP A 217 -16.02 -8.14 34.80
CA ASP A 217 -17.31 -7.82 34.18
C ASP A 217 -17.49 -8.53 32.83
N LEU A 218 -16.42 -8.69 32.02
CA LEU A 218 -16.47 -9.52 30.80
C LEU A 218 -16.73 -11.00 31.09
N ALA A 219 -16.19 -11.56 32.18
CA ALA A 219 -16.41 -12.96 32.53
C ALA A 219 -17.75 -13.22 33.24
N ARG A 220 -18.30 -12.20 33.92
CA ARG A 220 -19.58 -12.32 34.65
C ARG A 220 -20.75 -12.53 33.71
N ASP A 221 -20.70 -11.97 32.50
CA ASP A 221 -21.74 -12.11 31.51
C ASP A 221 -21.44 -13.28 30.55
N PRO A 222 -22.16 -14.41 30.65
CA PRO A 222 -21.93 -15.58 29.79
C PRO A 222 -22.03 -15.27 28.30
N ARG A 223 -22.76 -14.20 27.92
CA ARG A 223 -22.96 -13.76 26.53
C ARG A 223 -21.67 -13.24 25.90
N MET A 224 -20.70 -12.79 26.70
CA MET A 224 -19.41 -12.31 26.21
C MET A 224 -18.46 -13.46 25.84
N GLY A 225 -18.78 -14.69 26.24
CA GLY A 225 -18.00 -15.88 25.92
C GLY A 225 -16.59 -15.90 26.53
N LYS A 226 -16.31 -15.07 27.55
CA LYS A 226 -15.00 -15.00 28.19
C LYS A 226 -15.02 -15.81 29.49
N SER A 227 -14.13 -16.79 29.62
CA SER A 227 -14.03 -17.60 30.84
C SER A 227 -13.17 -16.90 31.90
N ALA A 228 -13.33 -17.30 33.16
CA ALA A 228 -12.45 -16.85 34.24
C ALA A 228 -10.96 -17.18 33.97
N ALA A 229 -10.69 -18.32 33.33
CA ALA A 229 -9.33 -18.69 32.93
C ALA A 229 -8.77 -17.76 31.85
N TRP A 230 -9.59 -17.36 30.87
CA TRP A 230 -9.19 -16.36 29.87
C TRP A 230 -8.87 -15.02 30.54
N VAL A 231 -9.72 -14.56 31.47
CA VAL A 231 -9.48 -13.32 32.24
C VAL A 231 -8.17 -13.40 33.03
N ALA A 232 -7.91 -14.51 33.71
CA ALA A 232 -6.65 -14.70 34.45
C ALA A 232 -5.43 -14.62 33.53
N GLY A 233 -5.50 -15.21 32.33
CA GLY A 233 -4.46 -15.10 31.31
C GLY A 233 -4.24 -13.66 30.85
N GLN A 234 -5.31 -12.92 30.54
CA GLN A 234 -5.22 -11.52 30.11
C GLN A 234 -4.61 -10.61 31.19
N LEU A 235 -4.97 -10.82 32.46
CA LEU A 235 -4.42 -10.05 33.57
C LEU A 235 -2.96 -10.37 33.85
N ALA A 236 -2.54 -11.63 33.69
CA ALA A 236 -1.15 -12.04 33.79
C ALA A 236 -0.30 -11.44 32.65
N ASP A 237 -0.82 -11.47 31.42
CA ASP A 237 -0.17 -10.84 30.27
C ASP A 237 -0.05 -9.32 30.47
N ALA A 238 -1.12 -8.65 30.91
CA ALA A 238 -1.10 -7.23 31.19
C ALA A 238 -0.09 -6.87 32.29
N ASP A 239 -0.03 -7.64 33.38
CA ASP A 239 0.95 -7.45 34.45
C ASP A 239 2.39 -7.56 33.96
N ALA A 240 2.70 -8.58 33.16
CA ALA A 240 4.01 -8.76 32.54
C ALA A 240 4.38 -7.56 31.65
N ARG A 241 3.43 -7.06 30.84
CA ARG A 241 3.62 -5.84 30.03
C ARG A 241 3.89 -4.60 30.88
N PHE A 242 3.15 -4.41 31.98
CA PHE A 242 3.35 -3.26 32.86
C PHE A 242 4.70 -3.33 33.58
N LYS A 243 5.14 -4.50 34.05
CA LYS A 243 6.50 -4.70 34.58
C LYS A 243 7.57 -4.36 33.54
N ALA A 244 7.41 -4.82 32.30
CA ALA A 244 8.32 -4.48 31.21
C ALA A 244 8.40 -2.96 30.98
N ASN A 245 7.26 -2.28 30.94
CA ASN A 245 7.20 -0.82 30.81
C ASN A 245 7.83 -0.09 32.01
N SER A 246 7.76 -0.65 33.21
CA SER A 246 8.45 -0.08 34.37
C SER A 246 9.98 -0.09 34.20
N ILE A 247 10.53 -1.13 33.55
CA ILE A 247 11.95 -1.15 33.20
C ILE A 247 12.26 -0.12 32.12
N VAL A 248 11.38 0.08 31.12
CA VAL A 248 11.56 1.15 30.13
C VAL A 248 11.64 2.53 30.82
N GLY A 249 10.77 2.80 31.80
CA GLY A 249 10.86 4.02 32.60
C GLY A 249 12.12 4.11 33.47
N ALA A 250 12.58 2.98 34.01
CA ALA A 250 13.87 2.90 34.72
C ALA A 250 15.06 3.16 33.78
N VAL A 251 14.98 2.74 32.51
CA VAL A 251 15.97 3.02 31.46
C VAL A 251 16.02 4.52 31.16
N GLU A 252 14.87 5.17 31.01
CA GLU A 252 14.79 6.62 30.80
C GLU A 252 15.39 7.40 31.99
N THR A 253 15.11 6.95 33.22
CA THR A 253 15.69 7.53 34.45
C THR A 253 17.20 7.29 34.52
N ALA A 254 17.65 6.07 34.21
CA ALA A 254 19.07 5.72 34.19
C ALA A 254 19.84 6.51 33.13
N TYR A 255 19.25 6.77 31.95
CA TYR A 255 19.86 7.61 30.92
C TYR A 255 20.03 9.04 31.43
N ARG A 256 18.95 9.62 31.99
CA ARG A 256 18.96 10.98 32.51
C ARG A 256 19.97 11.18 33.65
N ASP A 257 20.04 10.23 34.57
CA ASP A 257 20.83 10.37 35.80
C ASP A 257 22.28 9.91 35.64
N ARG A 258 22.53 8.90 34.80
CA ARG A 258 23.82 8.17 34.74
C ARG A 258 24.32 7.89 33.33
N GLY A 259 23.63 8.38 32.30
CA GLY A 259 24.05 8.29 30.90
C GLY A 259 23.78 6.96 30.20
N PHE A 260 24.23 6.89 28.95
CA PHE A 260 23.93 5.84 27.99
C PHE A 260 24.25 4.42 28.48
N ASP A 261 25.48 4.18 28.97
CA ASP A 261 25.92 2.84 29.36
C ASP A 261 25.07 2.23 30.47
N THR A 262 24.65 3.05 31.44
CA THR A 262 23.79 2.59 32.54
C THR A 262 22.38 2.31 32.05
N ALA A 263 21.87 3.16 31.15
CA ALA A 263 20.57 2.94 30.52
C ALA A 263 20.56 1.65 29.69
N GLN A 264 21.61 1.39 28.92
CA GLN A 264 21.74 0.18 28.12
C GLN A 264 21.80 -1.08 29.01
N LYS A 265 22.61 -1.07 30.07
CA LYS A 265 22.65 -2.19 31.04
C LYS A 265 21.29 -2.44 31.69
N THR A 266 20.54 -1.37 31.97
CA THR A 266 19.18 -1.47 32.51
C THR A 266 18.23 -2.09 31.48
N ALA A 267 18.37 -1.73 30.20
CA ALA A 267 17.59 -2.32 29.10
C ALA A 267 17.93 -3.81 28.91
N ASP A 268 19.21 -4.19 28.95
CA ASP A 268 19.66 -5.59 28.83
C ASP A 268 19.10 -6.50 29.95
N GLY A 269 18.75 -5.92 31.10
CA GLY A 269 18.03 -6.61 32.17
C GLY A 269 16.70 -7.22 31.71
N ILE A 270 16.02 -6.63 30.72
CA ILE A 270 14.76 -7.16 30.15
C ILE A 270 14.96 -8.56 29.54
N LEU A 271 16.11 -8.79 28.91
CA LEU A 271 16.40 -10.06 28.25
C LEU A 271 16.67 -11.18 29.27
N THR A 272 17.15 -10.84 30.47
CA THR A 272 17.69 -11.81 31.42
C THR A 272 16.84 -11.99 32.68
N ASP A 273 15.96 -11.05 33.03
CA ASP A 273 15.18 -11.09 34.28
C ASP A 273 14.01 -12.08 34.20
N PRO A 274 14.07 -13.26 34.84
CA PRO A 274 13.00 -14.25 34.77
C PRO A 274 11.71 -13.77 35.46
N SER A 275 11.79 -12.80 36.37
CA SER A 275 10.63 -12.31 37.14
C SER A 275 9.59 -11.56 36.31
N LEU A 276 9.96 -11.12 35.09
CA LEU A 276 9.07 -10.42 34.16
C LEU A 276 7.99 -11.33 33.57
N ASN A 277 8.18 -12.65 33.60
CA ASN A 277 7.27 -13.63 33.01
C ASN A 277 6.89 -13.34 31.53
N LEU A 278 7.84 -12.75 30.78
CA LEU A 278 7.72 -12.47 29.36
C LEU A 278 8.25 -13.63 28.52
N SER A 279 7.60 -13.89 27.38
CA SER A 279 8.15 -14.79 26.35
C SER A 279 9.43 -14.20 25.74
N GLU A 280 10.26 -15.03 25.11
CA GLU A 280 11.51 -14.59 24.46
C GLU A 280 11.27 -13.49 23.42
N GLN A 281 10.20 -13.61 22.63
CA GLN A 281 9.79 -12.59 21.66
C GLN A 281 9.37 -11.29 22.34
N GLN A 282 8.61 -11.36 23.44
CA GLN A 282 8.21 -10.17 24.19
C GLN A 282 9.43 -9.48 24.83
N ARG A 283 10.40 -10.25 25.34
CA ARG A 283 11.66 -9.71 25.87
C ARG A 283 12.43 -8.95 24.79
N ALA A 284 12.61 -9.55 23.62
CA ALA A 284 13.26 -8.89 22.49
C ALA A 284 12.52 -7.61 22.06
N HIS A 285 11.19 -7.64 22.04
CA HIS A 285 10.37 -6.47 21.72
C HIS A 285 10.57 -5.32 22.72
N TYR A 286 10.45 -5.57 24.03
CA TYR A 286 10.62 -4.55 25.05
C TYR A 286 12.07 -4.06 25.18
N HIS A 287 13.05 -4.93 24.96
CA HIS A 287 14.46 -4.54 24.84
C HIS A 287 14.67 -3.58 23.67
N THR A 288 14.09 -3.88 22.52
CA THR A 288 14.14 -3.01 21.34
C THR A 288 13.46 -1.66 21.61
N LEU A 289 12.31 -1.65 22.29
CA LEU A 289 11.63 -0.42 22.70
C LEU A 289 12.50 0.42 23.65
N ALA A 290 13.12 -0.21 24.66
CA ALA A 290 14.03 0.45 25.59
C ALA A 290 15.24 1.06 24.87
N LEU A 291 15.90 0.31 23.98
CA LEU A 291 16.98 0.83 23.16
C LEU A 291 16.53 1.96 22.22
N GLY A 292 15.31 1.87 21.69
CA GLY A 292 14.69 2.92 20.89
C GLY A 292 14.55 4.23 21.68
N GLN A 293 14.10 4.16 22.92
CA GLN A 293 13.99 5.34 23.81
C GLN A 293 15.36 5.95 24.12
N ILE A 294 16.37 5.12 24.42
CA ILE A 294 17.75 5.59 24.62
C ILE A 294 18.24 6.36 23.38
N ARG A 295 18.01 5.83 22.18
CA ARG A 295 18.42 6.48 20.93
C ARG A 295 17.66 7.77 20.66
N LEU A 296 16.37 7.83 20.99
CA LEU A 296 15.57 9.04 20.87
C LEU A 296 16.13 10.14 21.79
N GLN A 297 16.34 9.83 23.07
CA GLN A 297 16.93 10.77 24.02
C GLN A 297 18.34 11.21 23.63
N GLU A 298 19.16 10.30 23.07
CA GLU A 298 20.48 10.65 22.54
C GLU A 298 20.39 11.58 21.33
N THR A 299 19.38 11.40 20.47
CA THR A 299 19.14 12.29 19.34
C THR A 299 18.71 13.68 19.82
N GLU A 300 17.80 13.76 20.79
CA GLU A 300 17.38 15.01 21.43
C GLU A 300 18.55 15.71 22.11
N ARG A 301 19.37 14.97 22.86
CA ARG A 301 20.59 15.49 23.50
C ARG A 301 21.55 16.05 22.47
N ARG A 302 21.77 15.36 21.35
CA ARG A 302 22.62 15.85 20.25
C ARG A 302 22.06 17.11 19.60
N ALA A 303 20.74 17.18 19.39
CA ALA A 303 20.08 18.37 18.88
C ALA A 303 20.24 19.55 19.85
N GLN A 304 20.09 19.31 21.16
CA GLN A 304 20.31 20.31 22.20
C GLN A 304 21.77 20.78 22.23
N ILE A 305 22.74 19.87 22.14
CA ILE A 305 24.17 20.23 22.04
C ILE A 305 24.44 21.08 20.80
N SER A 306 23.85 20.73 19.66
CA SER A 306 23.98 21.51 18.43
C SER A 306 23.40 22.93 18.60
N ALA A 307 22.22 23.06 19.20
CA ALA A 307 21.60 24.36 19.47
C ALA A 307 22.46 25.21 20.40
N LEU A 308 22.97 24.62 21.49
CA LEU A 308 23.91 25.26 22.40
C LEU A 308 25.22 25.65 21.71
N GLY A 309 25.68 24.85 20.74
CA GLY A 309 26.87 25.15 19.93
C GLY A 309 26.70 26.40 19.04
N THR A 310 25.51 26.59 18.46
CA THR A 310 25.15 27.80 17.72
C THR A 310 25.12 29.02 18.65
N GLU A 311 24.46 28.88 19.81
CA GLU A 311 24.36 29.95 20.81
C GLU A 311 25.73 30.34 21.37
N ALA A 312 26.61 29.36 21.62
CA ALA A 312 27.99 29.62 22.05
C ALA A 312 28.82 30.30 20.97
N SER A 313 28.60 30.01 19.70
CA SER A 313 29.32 30.69 18.62
C SER A 313 28.96 32.18 18.58
N ALA A 314 27.67 32.52 18.77
CA ALA A 314 27.23 33.90 18.91
C ALA A 314 27.78 34.56 20.19
N MET A 315 27.71 33.87 21.34
CA MET A 315 28.22 34.36 22.62
C MET A 315 29.73 34.63 22.57
N VAL A 316 30.52 33.72 21.97
CA VAL A 316 31.97 33.90 21.76
C VAL A 316 32.23 35.15 20.91
N GLY A 317 31.44 35.39 19.86
CA GLY A 317 31.50 36.62 19.07
C GLY A 317 31.28 37.86 19.95
N ASN A 318 30.23 37.87 20.77
CA ASN A 318 29.91 38.98 21.67
C ASN A 318 31.01 39.21 22.71
N ILE A 319 31.52 38.15 23.35
CA ILE A 319 32.62 38.21 24.32
C ILE A 319 33.86 38.87 23.70
N LEU A 320 34.22 38.49 22.47
CA LEU A 320 35.40 39.00 21.79
C LEU A 320 35.21 40.40 21.19
N ALA A 321 33.98 40.80 20.86
CA ALA A 321 33.65 42.10 20.28
C ALA A 321 33.44 43.20 21.33
N ASP A 322 32.67 42.94 22.39
CA ASP A 322 32.35 43.92 23.44
C ASP A 322 33.08 43.63 24.79
N PRO A 323 33.88 44.57 25.35
CA PRO A 323 34.48 44.39 26.68
C PRO A 323 33.44 44.34 27.82
N ASN A 324 32.22 44.82 27.58
CA ASN A 324 31.09 44.82 28.52
C ASN A 324 30.04 43.74 28.19
N TYR A 325 30.45 42.63 27.57
CA TYR A 325 29.56 41.51 27.26
C TYR A 325 28.78 41.02 28.48
N ASP A 326 27.59 40.45 28.25
CA ASP A 326 26.73 39.90 29.30
C ASP A 326 27.33 38.62 29.91
N ARG A 327 28.04 38.78 31.03
CA ARG A 327 28.63 37.67 31.80
C ARG A 327 27.60 36.71 32.39
N ALA A 328 26.40 37.19 32.71
CA ALA A 328 25.35 36.34 33.26
C ALA A 328 24.82 35.40 32.17
N ALA A 329 24.61 35.90 30.96
CA ALA A 329 24.24 35.07 29.81
C ALA A 329 25.34 34.06 29.44
N ALA A 330 26.62 34.46 29.49
CA ALA A 330 27.75 33.54 29.27
C ALA A 330 27.81 32.44 30.35
N GLN A 331 27.52 32.76 31.61
CA GLN A 331 27.46 31.78 32.70
C GLN A 331 26.26 30.84 32.55
N ASP A 332 25.07 31.34 32.27
CA ASP A 332 23.87 30.52 32.02
C ASP A 332 24.11 29.52 30.88
N LEU A 333 24.71 29.98 29.78
CA LEU A 333 25.06 29.11 28.66
C LEU A 333 26.05 28.01 29.05
N ARG A 334 27.03 28.31 29.91
CA ARG A 334 27.95 27.30 30.46
C ARG A 334 27.22 26.30 31.34
N GLU A 335 26.32 26.72 32.20
CA GLU A 335 25.55 25.81 33.07
C GLU A 335 24.64 24.90 32.25
N ARG A 336 23.98 25.42 31.22
CA ARG A 336 23.20 24.62 30.26
C ARG A 336 24.09 23.65 29.46
N ALA A 337 25.26 24.11 29.00
CA ALA A 337 26.23 23.25 28.32
C ALA A 337 26.76 22.12 29.21
N ALA A 338 27.06 22.41 30.48
CA ALA A 338 27.49 21.41 31.44
C ALA A 338 26.39 20.37 31.71
N LYS A 339 25.15 20.81 31.91
CA LYS A 339 23.98 19.92 32.10
C LYS A 339 23.71 19.03 30.89
N ALA A 340 23.92 19.53 29.67
CA ALA A 340 23.74 18.76 28.44
C ALA A 340 24.94 17.83 28.10
N GLY A 341 26.03 17.87 28.89
CA GLY A 341 27.28 17.17 28.57
C GLY A 341 28.03 17.76 27.36
N ALA A 342 27.78 19.03 27.02
CA ALA A 342 28.37 19.76 25.91
C ALA A 342 29.74 20.36 26.29
N ALA A 343 30.72 19.52 26.66
CA ALA A 343 32.02 19.96 27.17
C ALA A 343 32.74 20.92 26.21
N GLU A 344 32.61 20.72 24.90
CA GLU A 344 33.19 21.60 23.89
C GLU A 344 32.57 23.01 23.91
N VAL A 345 31.24 23.10 24.02
CA VAL A 345 30.50 24.37 24.12
C VAL A 345 30.92 25.12 25.38
N PHE A 346 30.95 24.42 26.52
CA PHE A 346 31.41 24.94 27.80
C PHE A 346 32.83 25.53 27.70
N ASN A 347 33.77 24.77 27.15
CA ASN A 347 35.15 25.19 27.00
C ASN A 347 35.33 26.34 26.00
N ARG A 348 34.55 26.37 24.91
CA ARG A 348 34.57 27.47 23.94
C ARG A 348 34.24 28.81 24.59
N VAL A 349 33.18 28.86 25.40
CA VAL A 349 32.77 30.09 26.11
C VAL A 349 33.85 30.51 27.11
N ILE A 350 34.36 29.60 27.96
CA ILE A 350 35.44 29.91 28.91
C ILE A 350 36.69 30.43 28.22
N ASN A 351 37.10 29.81 27.12
CA ASN A 351 38.30 30.22 26.39
C ASN A 351 38.13 31.60 25.75
N ALA A 352 36.93 31.95 25.29
CA ALA A 352 36.64 33.29 24.80
C ALA A 352 36.73 34.34 25.92
N GLU A 353 36.17 34.06 27.10
CA GLU A 353 36.27 34.94 28.27
C GLU A 353 37.74 35.17 28.66
N ARG A 354 38.53 34.09 28.78
CA ARG A 354 39.98 34.18 29.05
C ARG A 354 40.71 34.99 27.99
N ARG A 355 40.39 34.79 26.71
CA ARG A 355 41.01 35.52 25.60
C ARG A 355 40.65 37.00 25.64
N ARG A 356 39.41 37.36 26.01
CA ARG A 356 39.00 38.75 26.22
C ARG A 356 39.75 39.38 27.39
N ASP A 357 39.90 38.68 28.51
CA ASP A 357 40.67 39.18 29.66
C ASP A 357 42.13 39.46 29.27
N LEU A 358 42.73 38.56 28.48
CA LEU A 358 44.07 38.77 27.91
C LEU A 358 44.13 39.97 26.96
N LEU A 359 43.16 40.14 26.06
CA LEU A 359 43.10 41.29 25.14
C LEU A 359 42.96 42.62 25.89
N THR A 360 42.15 42.63 26.95
CA THR A 360 41.94 43.81 27.79
C THR A 360 43.21 44.18 28.55
N THR A 361 43.87 43.17 29.12
CA THR A 361 45.18 43.33 29.79
C THR A 361 46.26 43.77 28.79
N TYR A 362 46.23 43.23 27.57
CA TYR A 362 47.18 43.57 26.52
C TYR A 362 47.02 45.01 26.01
N GLY A 363 45.78 45.46 25.85
CA GLY A 363 45.45 46.85 25.48
C GLY A 363 45.96 47.88 26.50
N ALA A 364 46.05 47.50 27.78
CA ALA A 364 46.55 48.35 28.85
C ALA A 364 48.09 48.52 28.87
N TYR A 365 48.86 47.67 28.16
CA TYR A 365 50.32 47.82 28.12
C TYR A 365 50.79 48.92 27.16
N PRO A 366 51.86 49.68 27.50
CA PRO A 366 52.54 50.59 26.59
C PRO A 366 53.02 49.89 25.30
N ALA A 367 53.05 50.63 24.18
CA ALA A 367 53.36 50.09 22.84
C ALA A 367 54.69 49.31 22.76
N ALA A 368 55.71 49.71 23.53
CA ALA A 368 57.00 49.03 23.58
C ALA A 368 56.93 47.64 24.25
N GLN A 369 56.08 47.44 25.26
CA GLN A 369 55.87 46.13 25.90
C GLN A 369 55.01 45.20 25.04
N ARG A 370 54.08 45.77 24.27
CA ARG A 370 53.23 45.02 23.32
C ARG A 370 54.05 44.33 22.21
N ALA A 371 55.07 45.02 21.69
CA ALA A 371 55.99 44.46 20.69
C ALA A 371 56.85 43.30 21.25
N ALA A 372 57.23 43.37 22.53
CA ALA A 372 58.02 42.32 23.17
C ALA A 372 57.22 41.04 23.45
N LEU A 373 55.92 41.15 23.80
CA LEU A 373 55.06 39.98 24.02
C LEU A 373 54.70 39.22 22.72
N LEU A 374 54.54 39.93 21.60
CA LEU A 374 54.21 39.32 20.29
C LEU A 374 55.38 38.52 19.69
N GLY A 375 56.62 38.84 20.06
CA GLY A 375 57.81 38.12 19.59
C GLY A 375 58.06 36.76 20.26
N GLY A 376 57.34 36.41 21.34
CA GLY A 376 57.71 35.27 22.20
C GLY A 376 56.76 34.06 22.22
N GLN A 377 55.60 34.09 21.55
CA GLN A 377 54.50 33.12 21.84
C GLN A 377 53.91 32.36 20.64
N THR A 378 54.54 32.36 19.46
CA THR A 378 53.96 31.74 18.25
C THR A 378 54.11 30.21 18.12
N SER A 379 54.64 29.49 19.11
CA SER A 379 55.09 28.10 18.90
C SER A 379 54.34 26.96 19.62
N THR A 380 53.30 27.17 20.44
CA THR A 380 52.71 26.03 21.20
C THR A 380 51.23 26.17 21.58
N VAL A 381 50.29 26.05 20.64
CA VAL A 381 48.92 25.54 20.94
C VAL A 381 48.31 24.85 19.71
N SER A 382 48.59 23.56 19.52
CA SER A 382 47.85 22.68 18.61
C SER A 382 47.64 21.34 19.30
N GLY A 383 46.58 21.24 20.11
CA GLY A 383 46.13 19.99 20.73
C GLY A 383 44.64 19.83 20.48
N GLY A 384 44.28 19.09 19.43
CA GLY A 384 42.89 18.76 19.09
C GLY A 384 42.44 17.47 19.77
N VAL A 385 41.36 17.53 20.55
CA VAL A 385 40.65 16.36 21.08
C VAL A 385 39.47 16.06 20.14
N GLY A 386 39.35 14.79 19.72
CA GLY A 386 38.45 14.36 18.65
C GLY A 386 37.02 14.05 19.10
N VAL A 387 36.06 14.42 18.23
CA VAL A 387 34.74 13.79 18.10
C VAL A 387 34.31 13.83 16.62
N GLY A 388 33.98 12.65 16.06
CA GLY A 388 33.01 12.41 14.99
C GLY A 388 33.04 13.26 13.72
N ARG A 389 34.01 13.03 12.82
CA ARG A 389 33.86 13.36 11.39
C ARG A 389 33.83 12.08 10.57
N ILE A 390 32.82 11.94 9.72
CA ILE A 390 32.70 10.86 8.74
C ILE A 390 33.78 11.13 7.68
N ASN A 391 34.76 10.22 7.53
CA ASN A 391 35.98 10.32 6.70
C ASN A 391 37.20 10.94 7.40
N ILE A 392 37.77 10.25 8.39
CA ILE A 392 39.10 10.57 8.93
C ILE A 392 40.15 9.83 8.09
N VAL A 393 41.01 10.60 7.43
CA VAL A 393 42.26 10.14 6.80
C VAL A 393 43.39 10.42 7.77
N TYR A 394 44.34 9.50 7.97
CA TYR A 394 45.51 9.79 8.79
C TYR A 394 46.33 10.93 8.15
N GLN A 395 46.45 12.06 8.86
CA GLN A 395 47.14 13.26 8.37
C GLN A 395 48.54 13.45 8.98
N GLY A 396 48.92 12.71 10.02
CA GLY A 396 50.22 12.83 10.71
C GLY A 396 51.45 12.60 9.82
N ASP A 397 52.62 13.01 10.30
CA ASP A 397 53.91 12.75 9.66
C ASP A 397 54.18 11.23 9.65
N LEU A 398 54.73 10.69 8.55
CA LEU A 398 54.99 9.25 8.44
C LEU A 398 56.19 8.82 9.28
N ASP A 399 57.12 9.73 9.57
CA ASP A 399 58.35 9.48 10.30
C ASP A 399 58.27 9.88 11.79
N LYS A 400 57.23 10.61 12.21
CA LYS A 400 57.08 11.08 13.61
C LYS A 400 55.85 10.49 14.27
N ALA A 401 55.99 10.15 15.54
CA ALA A 401 54.86 9.77 16.37
C ALA A 401 54.13 11.04 16.83
N ASP A 402 52.79 11.03 16.75
CA ASP A 402 51.96 12.16 17.18
C ASP A 402 51.90 12.30 18.72
N MET A 403 52.37 11.29 19.47
CA MET A 403 52.46 11.33 20.93
C MET A 403 53.55 10.43 21.51
N ALA A 404 53.98 10.72 22.73
CA ALA A 404 54.96 9.93 23.47
C ALA A 404 54.43 8.50 23.72
N GLY A 405 55.21 7.49 23.32
CA GLY A 405 54.85 6.08 23.48
C GLY A 405 54.00 5.49 22.36
N ALA A 406 53.56 6.28 21.37
CA ALA A 406 52.99 5.77 20.11
C ALA A 406 54.11 5.54 19.07
N PRO A 407 53.95 4.60 18.13
CA PRO A 407 54.83 4.50 16.97
C PRO A 407 54.48 5.58 15.93
N SER A 408 55.47 5.98 15.14
CA SER A 408 55.19 6.57 13.83
C SER A 408 54.68 5.48 12.88
N PRO A 409 53.93 5.84 11.82
CA PRO A 409 53.51 4.85 10.83
C PRO A 409 54.68 4.02 10.29
N LYS A 410 55.81 4.67 9.96
CA LYS A 410 57.00 3.98 9.45
C LYS A 410 57.67 3.10 10.49
N ALA A 411 57.72 3.52 11.76
CA ALA A 411 58.27 2.69 12.83
C ALA A 411 57.44 1.42 13.04
N MET A 412 56.12 1.51 13.00
CA MET A 412 55.24 0.35 13.10
C MET A 412 55.39 -0.58 11.89
N PHE A 413 55.41 -0.01 10.68
CA PHE A 413 55.62 -0.75 9.45
C PHE A 413 56.96 -1.52 9.48
N SER A 414 58.07 -0.84 9.80
CA SER A 414 59.40 -1.47 9.92
C SER A 414 59.45 -2.52 11.02
N TYR A 415 58.78 -2.29 12.16
CA TYR A 415 58.69 -3.28 13.22
C TYR A 415 57.97 -4.54 12.76
N LEU A 416 56.81 -4.43 12.11
CA LEU A 416 56.07 -5.58 11.59
C LEU A 416 56.90 -6.38 10.57
N LEU A 417 57.62 -5.70 9.67
CA LEU A 417 58.56 -6.36 8.76
C LEU A 417 59.67 -7.12 9.53
N SER A 418 60.21 -6.53 10.60
CA SER A 418 61.21 -7.20 11.46
C SER A 418 60.67 -8.43 12.19
N GLN A 419 59.35 -8.51 12.41
CA GLN A 419 58.66 -9.68 12.96
C GLN A 419 58.31 -10.71 11.86
N GLY A 420 58.80 -10.52 10.64
CA GLY A 420 58.57 -11.42 9.51
C GLY A 420 57.21 -11.25 8.85
N ALA A 421 56.52 -10.12 9.02
CA ALA A 421 55.33 -9.79 8.24
C ALA A 421 55.66 -9.65 6.74
N SER A 422 54.74 -10.07 5.87
CA SER A 422 54.78 -9.67 4.47
C SER A 422 54.56 -8.16 4.34
N ARG A 423 54.95 -7.59 3.20
CA ARG A 423 54.70 -6.16 2.91
C ARG A 423 53.24 -5.79 3.12
N ASN A 424 52.31 -6.59 2.59
CA ASN A 424 50.89 -6.32 2.68
C ASN A 424 50.35 -6.50 4.10
N GLU A 425 50.82 -7.50 4.85
CA GLU A 425 50.49 -7.64 6.27
C GLU A 425 50.92 -6.41 7.07
N ALA A 426 52.16 -5.94 6.85
CA ALA A 426 52.68 -4.76 7.52
C ALA A 426 51.93 -3.48 7.13
N LEU A 427 51.63 -3.27 5.84
CA LEU A 427 50.85 -2.12 5.36
C LEU A 427 49.43 -2.12 5.92
N MET A 428 48.73 -3.25 5.83
CA MET A 428 47.35 -3.37 6.27
C MET A 428 47.24 -3.06 7.77
N LEU A 429 48.05 -3.72 8.60
CA LEU A 429 48.01 -3.51 10.05
C LEU A 429 48.44 -2.08 10.45
N THR A 430 49.42 -1.50 9.78
CA THR A 430 49.80 -0.09 10.04
C THR A 430 48.66 0.86 9.67
N SER A 431 48.00 0.64 8.52
CA SER A 431 46.85 1.44 8.08
C SER A 431 45.61 1.26 8.97
N ALA A 432 45.40 0.06 9.50
CA ALA A 432 44.35 -0.24 10.46
C ALA A 432 44.57 0.50 11.76
N ALA A 433 45.77 0.40 12.34
CA ALA A 433 46.10 1.11 13.57
C ALA A 433 45.99 2.64 13.44
N ALA A 434 46.38 3.18 12.28
CA ALA A 434 46.20 4.60 11.98
C ALA A 434 44.71 4.99 11.86
N SER A 435 43.88 4.14 11.26
CA SER A 435 42.46 4.40 11.04
C SER A 435 41.62 4.23 12.31
N GLU A 436 41.95 3.25 13.16
CA GLU A 436 41.23 2.97 14.40
C GLU A 436 41.62 3.97 15.49
N SER A 437 42.91 4.17 15.75
CA SER A 437 43.36 4.90 16.94
C SER A 437 44.28 6.08 16.66
N GLY A 438 44.56 6.39 15.38
CA GLY A 438 45.63 7.33 15.05
C GLY A 438 46.99 6.87 15.55
N LEU A 439 47.24 5.54 15.55
CA LEU A 439 48.43 4.90 16.11
C LEU A 439 48.61 5.08 17.64
N ASN A 440 47.57 5.50 18.36
CA ASN A 440 47.64 5.59 19.82
C ASN A 440 47.41 4.19 20.46
N PRO A 441 48.41 3.58 21.11
CA PRO A 441 48.25 2.27 21.76
C PRO A 441 47.44 2.34 23.07
N TYR A 442 47.07 3.52 23.52
CA TYR A 442 46.28 3.76 24.73
C TYR A 442 44.85 4.21 24.42
N SER A 443 44.47 4.28 23.14
CA SER A 443 43.13 4.68 22.74
C SER A 443 42.09 3.72 23.30
N ARG A 444 41.00 4.29 23.80
CA ARG A 444 39.82 3.55 24.26
C ARG A 444 38.78 3.58 23.15
N HIS A 445 38.22 2.43 22.84
CA HIS A 445 37.24 2.24 21.77
C HIS A 445 35.92 1.76 22.36
N ASP A 446 34.84 1.93 21.60
CA ASP A 446 33.51 1.40 21.92
C ASP A 446 33.06 1.73 23.36
N ASP A 447 33.07 3.02 23.72
CA ASP A 447 32.71 3.49 25.07
C ASP A 447 33.56 2.88 26.20
N GLY A 448 34.82 2.55 25.88
CA GLY A 448 35.84 2.12 26.85
C GLY A 448 36.01 0.61 26.99
N ILE A 449 35.21 -0.20 26.30
CA ILE A 449 35.34 -1.67 26.33
C ILE A 449 36.46 -2.19 25.41
N GLY A 450 36.87 -1.39 24.42
CA GLY A 450 38.01 -1.68 23.54
C GLY A 450 39.26 -0.91 23.95
N LEU A 451 40.44 -1.48 23.65
CA LEU A 451 41.73 -0.87 23.94
C LEU A 451 42.69 -1.02 22.75
N GLY A 452 43.49 0.01 22.52
CA GLY A 452 44.75 -0.11 21.81
C GLY A 452 44.71 0.33 20.35
N LEU A 453 45.76 -0.06 19.62
CA LEU A 453 45.98 0.29 18.22
C LEU A 453 44.82 -0.12 17.32
N PHE A 454 44.22 -1.28 17.56
CA PHE A 454 43.20 -1.90 16.69
C PHE A 454 41.81 -2.00 17.34
N GLY A 455 41.61 -1.30 18.47
CA GLY A 455 40.33 -1.36 19.19
C GLY A 455 39.92 -2.76 19.64
N HIS A 456 40.87 -3.63 19.97
CA HIS A 456 40.59 -4.97 20.48
C HIS A 456 39.64 -4.87 21.69
N ASN A 457 38.46 -5.49 21.57
CA ASN A 457 37.42 -5.52 22.60
C ASN A 457 37.07 -6.97 22.99
N GLY A 458 36.33 -7.14 24.10
CA GLY A 458 35.80 -8.44 24.54
C GLY A 458 36.85 -9.56 24.63
N SER A 459 36.59 -10.69 23.97
CA SER A 459 37.49 -11.85 23.96
C SER A 459 38.83 -11.58 23.25
N ARG A 460 38.86 -10.70 22.23
CA ARG A 460 40.11 -10.32 21.54
C ARG A 460 41.03 -9.54 22.48
N LEU A 461 40.47 -8.65 23.30
CA LEU A 461 41.24 -7.92 24.31
C LEU A 461 41.82 -8.84 25.38
N GLN A 462 41.03 -9.81 25.85
CA GLN A 462 41.52 -10.82 26.81
C GLN A 462 42.67 -11.64 26.22
N ALA A 463 42.56 -12.06 24.96
CA ALA A 463 43.62 -12.78 24.25
C ALA A 463 44.88 -11.93 24.07
N LEU A 464 44.73 -10.62 23.78
CA LEU A 464 45.84 -9.67 23.71
C LEU A 464 46.55 -9.55 25.07
N VAL A 465 45.81 -9.31 26.15
CA VAL A 465 46.36 -9.19 27.51
C VAL A 465 47.06 -10.48 27.94
N ALA A 466 46.45 -11.64 27.66
CA ALA A 466 47.06 -12.93 27.92
C ALA A 466 48.36 -13.14 27.12
N SER A 467 48.37 -12.77 25.84
CA SER A 467 49.56 -12.86 24.98
C SER A 467 50.66 -11.89 25.40
N ALA A 468 50.32 -10.72 25.93
CA ALA A 468 51.26 -9.71 26.36
C ALA A 468 51.80 -9.92 27.78
N GLY A 469 51.08 -10.70 28.60
CA GLY A 469 51.40 -10.90 30.03
C GLY A 469 51.18 -9.65 30.89
N THR A 470 50.50 -8.63 30.37
CA THR A 470 50.21 -7.37 31.08
C THR A 470 48.90 -6.76 30.59
N ALA A 471 48.19 -6.08 31.48
CA ALA A 471 46.95 -5.35 31.16
C ALA A 471 47.21 -4.04 30.38
N ALA A 472 48.47 -3.60 30.30
CA ALA A 472 48.89 -2.42 29.55
C ALA A 472 49.94 -2.81 28.49
N PRO A 473 49.54 -3.53 27.42
CA PRO A 473 50.46 -3.95 26.38
C PRO A 473 51.06 -2.76 25.64
N SER A 474 52.37 -2.77 25.42
CA SER A 474 53.07 -1.81 24.56
C SER A 474 52.56 -1.88 23.11
N TRP A 475 52.79 -0.83 22.32
CA TRP A 475 52.39 -0.82 20.91
C TRP A 475 53.03 -1.97 20.12
N GLN A 476 54.26 -2.37 20.45
CA GLN A 476 54.95 -3.52 19.83
C GLN A 476 54.25 -4.84 20.15
N GLN A 477 53.84 -5.03 21.41
CA GLN A 477 53.09 -6.22 21.83
C GLN A 477 51.72 -6.28 21.14
N GLN A 478 51.03 -5.14 21.01
CA GLN A 478 49.77 -5.04 20.29
C GLN A 478 49.93 -5.33 18.79
N ALA A 479 50.95 -4.77 18.14
CA ALA A 479 51.26 -5.03 16.73
C ALA A 479 51.61 -6.50 16.47
N SER A 480 52.44 -7.11 17.32
CA SER A 480 52.80 -8.53 17.22
C SER A 480 51.60 -9.45 17.44
N PHE A 481 50.72 -9.12 18.40
CA PHE A 481 49.47 -9.85 18.60
C PHE A 481 48.55 -9.75 17.39
N ALA A 482 48.36 -8.56 16.82
CA ALA A 482 47.52 -8.36 15.64
C ALA A 482 48.07 -9.12 14.41
N LEU A 483 49.39 -9.19 14.23
CA LEU A 483 50.02 -10.00 13.18
C LEU A 483 49.75 -11.50 13.37
N LYS A 484 49.90 -11.99 14.61
CA LYS A 484 49.57 -13.39 14.95
C LYS A 484 48.08 -13.67 14.72
N GLU A 485 47.21 -12.77 15.15
CA GLU A 485 45.77 -12.86 14.96
C GLU A 485 45.42 -12.94 13.48
N LEU A 486 45.89 -11.98 12.67
CA LEU A 486 45.65 -11.94 11.23
C LEU A 486 45.96 -13.29 10.57
N ARG A 487 47.13 -13.86 10.84
CA ARG A 487 47.59 -15.13 10.25
C ARG A 487 46.74 -16.35 10.63
N THR A 488 46.01 -16.28 11.74
CA THR A 488 45.10 -17.35 12.15
C THR A 488 43.71 -17.22 11.55
N ARG A 489 43.43 -16.13 10.83
CA ARG A 489 42.11 -15.84 10.27
C ARG A 489 42.10 -15.98 8.74
N PRO A 490 40.94 -16.24 8.11
CA PRO A 490 40.85 -16.41 6.65
C PRO A 490 41.25 -15.15 5.86
N GLU A 491 41.16 -13.97 6.46
CA GLU A 491 41.51 -12.69 5.83
C GLU A 491 43.00 -12.60 5.43
N ALA A 492 43.89 -13.38 6.06
CA ALA A 492 45.31 -13.42 5.70
C ALA A 492 45.53 -13.77 4.22
N ALA A 493 44.71 -14.64 3.64
CA ALA A 493 44.78 -14.97 2.23
C ALA A 493 44.47 -13.76 1.34
N ALA A 494 43.44 -12.98 1.71
CA ALA A 494 43.07 -11.76 0.99
C ALA A 494 44.14 -10.66 1.13
N VAL A 495 44.72 -10.48 2.32
CA VAL A 495 45.82 -9.55 2.55
C VAL A 495 47.03 -9.89 1.67
N ASN A 496 47.42 -11.16 1.62
CA ASN A 496 48.55 -11.61 0.81
C ASN A 496 48.27 -11.52 -0.70
N ALA A 497 47.02 -11.70 -1.12
CA ALA A 497 46.61 -11.62 -2.53
C ALA A 497 46.41 -10.19 -3.05
N ALA A 498 46.20 -9.20 -2.17
CA ALA A 498 45.89 -7.83 -2.54
C ALA A 498 47.01 -7.17 -3.36
N LYS A 499 46.63 -6.58 -4.51
CA LYS A 499 47.52 -5.88 -5.43
C LYS A 499 47.30 -4.37 -5.43
N THR A 500 46.18 -3.90 -4.88
CA THR A 500 45.82 -2.49 -4.81
C THR A 500 45.51 -2.04 -3.38
N PRO A 501 45.60 -0.73 -3.08
CA PRO A 501 45.16 -0.18 -1.80
C PRO A 501 43.71 -0.53 -1.45
N GLU A 502 42.82 -0.56 -2.44
CA GLU A 502 41.39 -0.86 -2.25
C GLU A 502 41.17 -2.33 -1.88
N GLU A 503 41.87 -3.26 -2.53
CA GLU A 503 41.83 -4.68 -2.18
C GLU A 503 42.40 -4.92 -0.78
N LEU A 504 43.49 -4.22 -0.44
CA LEU A 504 44.08 -4.30 0.89
C LEU A 504 43.15 -3.70 1.96
N THR A 505 42.45 -2.62 1.63
CA THR A 505 41.43 -2.01 2.50
C THR A 505 40.22 -2.93 2.64
N ALA A 506 39.78 -3.62 1.58
CA ALA A 506 38.71 -4.62 1.67
C ALA A 506 39.07 -5.73 2.67
N ALA A 507 40.31 -6.21 2.64
CA ALA A 507 40.83 -7.17 3.61
C ALA A 507 40.92 -6.56 5.02
N GLN A 508 41.34 -5.30 5.14
CA GLN A 508 41.33 -4.56 6.41
C GLN A 508 39.91 -4.48 7.01
N MET A 509 38.88 -4.18 6.21
CA MET A 509 37.50 -4.11 6.67
C MET A 509 37.00 -5.46 7.17
N ALA A 510 37.43 -6.56 6.54
CA ALA A 510 37.09 -7.90 7.00
C ALA A 510 37.78 -8.26 8.32
N PHE A 511 39.00 -7.76 8.54
CA PHE A 511 39.73 -7.93 9.78
C PHE A 511 39.08 -7.14 10.94
N GLU A 512 38.77 -5.86 10.73
CA GLU A 512 38.23 -4.96 11.76
C GLU A 512 36.71 -5.05 11.97
N GLN A 513 35.97 -5.42 10.92
CA GLN A 513 34.50 -5.52 10.92
C GLN A 513 33.78 -4.29 11.51
N PRO A 514 34.08 -3.06 11.05
CA PRO A 514 33.48 -1.86 11.62
C PRO A 514 31.98 -1.81 11.32
N GLN A 515 31.25 -0.95 12.04
CA GLN A 515 29.80 -0.79 11.87
C GLN A 515 29.40 -0.66 10.39
N GLY A 516 28.44 -1.48 9.94
CA GLY A 516 27.96 -1.51 8.56
C GLY A 516 28.69 -2.48 7.63
N TYR A 517 29.82 -3.06 8.05
CA TYR A 517 30.53 -4.08 7.28
C TYR A 517 29.67 -5.34 7.04
N ARG A 518 29.79 -5.94 5.84
CA ARG A 518 29.22 -7.24 5.50
C ARG A 518 30.20 -8.05 4.63
N PRO A 519 30.32 -9.37 4.82
CA PRO A 519 31.08 -10.24 3.92
C PRO A 519 30.49 -10.18 2.51
N GLY A 520 31.20 -9.56 1.57
CA GLY A 520 30.75 -9.33 0.18
C GLY A 520 30.43 -7.87 -0.17
N LEU A 521 30.29 -6.98 0.83
CA LEU A 521 30.14 -5.54 0.62
C LEU A 521 31.02 -4.75 1.63
N PRO A 522 32.36 -4.89 1.55
CA PRO A 522 33.27 -4.24 2.50
C PRO A 522 33.16 -2.70 2.47
N GLN A 523 32.73 -2.12 1.34
CA GLN A 523 32.58 -0.67 1.17
C GLN A 523 31.45 -0.06 2.00
N ALA A 524 30.50 -0.88 2.49
CA ALA A 524 29.43 -0.41 3.37
C ALA A 524 29.88 -0.19 4.82
N GLY A 525 31.08 -0.67 5.18
CA GLY A 525 31.60 -0.49 6.53
C GLY A 525 32.04 0.95 6.81
N HIS A 526 31.91 1.34 8.07
CA HIS A 526 32.19 2.70 8.53
C HIS A 526 33.61 3.16 8.16
N ASN A 527 33.69 4.39 7.64
CA ASN A 527 34.93 5.04 7.19
C ASN A 527 35.67 4.32 6.05
N TRP A 528 34.98 3.60 5.15
CA TRP A 528 35.61 2.96 3.98
C TRP A 528 36.56 3.90 3.22
N ASN A 529 36.07 5.06 2.80
CA ASN A 529 36.87 6.02 2.00
C ASN A 529 38.10 6.53 2.76
N GLY A 530 37.95 6.88 4.05
CA GLY A 530 39.08 7.36 4.85
C GLY A 530 40.17 6.30 5.06
N ARG A 531 39.76 5.02 5.18
CA ARG A 531 40.68 3.88 5.26
C ARG A 531 41.41 3.65 3.95
N VAL A 532 40.70 3.66 2.81
CA VAL A 532 41.31 3.55 1.47
C VAL A 532 42.39 4.62 1.28
N GLU A 533 42.09 5.88 1.60
CA GLU A 533 43.06 6.97 1.49
C GLU A 533 44.26 6.81 2.42
N THR A 534 44.03 6.33 3.64
CA THR A 534 45.12 6.03 4.59
C THR A 534 46.02 4.92 4.05
N THR A 535 45.44 3.85 3.52
CA THR A 535 46.17 2.74 2.90
C THR A 535 46.93 3.18 1.64
N ARG A 536 46.31 4.02 0.78
CA ARG A 536 46.98 4.63 -0.39
C ARG A 536 48.20 5.44 0.03
N ARG A 537 48.06 6.29 1.07
CA ARG A 537 49.16 7.08 1.61
C ARG A 537 50.30 6.20 2.11
N PHE A 538 49.97 5.09 2.77
CA PHE A 538 50.97 4.19 3.35
C PHE A 538 51.60 3.26 2.31
N TRP A 539 50.94 3.07 1.16
CA TRP A 539 51.40 2.19 0.09
C TRP A 539 52.83 2.51 -0.40
N ALA A 540 53.28 3.76 -0.28
CA ALA A 540 54.62 4.19 -0.69
C ALA A 540 55.71 4.07 0.40
N MET A 541 55.40 3.53 1.59
CA MET A 541 56.33 3.52 2.73
C MET A 541 57.62 2.73 2.52
N ASP A 542 57.62 1.73 1.64
CA ASP A 542 58.80 0.93 1.30
C ASP A 542 59.55 1.47 0.06
N GLY A 543 59.16 2.65 -0.44
CA GLY A 543 59.72 3.26 -1.64
C GLY A 543 59.14 2.75 -2.95
N THR A 544 58.14 1.85 -2.93
CA THR A 544 57.43 1.43 -4.15
C THR A 544 56.37 2.47 -4.54
N ALA A 545 56.38 2.92 -5.80
CA ALA A 545 55.37 3.84 -6.30
C ALA A 545 53.99 3.16 -6.31
N ALA A 546 52.95 3.87 -5.85
CA ALA A 546 51.58 3.37 -5.92
C ALA A 546 51.12 3.22 -7.39
N PRO A 547 50.35 2.17 -7.74
CA PRO A 547 49.73 2.08 -9.05
C PRO A 547 48.76 3.24 -9.27
N ALA A 548 48.72 3.81 -10.48
CA ALA A 548 47.85 4.93 -10.82
C ALA A 548 46.37 4.57 -10.58
N ALA A 549 45.68 5.36 -9.76
CA ALA A 549 44.32 5.07 -9.30
C ALA A 549 43.28 5.14 -10.44
N THR A 550 42.39 4.14 -10.50
CA THR A 550 41.23 4.08 -11.40
C THR A 550 39.93 4.22 -10.60
N GLY A 551 39.53 5.46 -10.28
CA GLY A 551 38.18 5.73 -9.77
C GLY A 551 38.10 6.82 -8.71
N GLU A 552 37.79 8.06 -9.13
CA GLU A 552 37.51 9.22 -8.29
C GLU A 552 36.17 9.82 -8.71
N ALA A 553 35.19 9.87 -7.82
CA ALA A 553 33.98 10.70 -8.03
C ALA A 553 33.21 11.05 -6.75
N SER A 554 33.25 10.25 -5.66
CA SER A 554 32.46 10.56 -4.44
C SER A 554 33.25 11.26 -3.32
N SER A 555 34.58 11.23 -3.35
CA SER A 555 35.45 11.84 -2.33
C SER A 555 35.73 13.34 -2.53
N ALA A 556 35.39 13.91 -3.69
CA ALA A 556 35.71 15.29 -4.02
C ALA A 556 34.79 16.33 -3.33
N MET A 557 33.48 16.06 -3.24
CA MET A 557 32.50 17.08 -2.85
C MET A 557 32.59 17.54 -1.38
N THR A 558 32.92 16.66 -0.44
CA THR A 558 33.00 17.01 1.00
C THR A 558 34.32 17.70 1.39
N GLY A 559 35.40 17.43 0.64
CA GLY A 559 36.71 18.07 0.84
C GLY A 559 36.79 19.50 0.33
N VAL A 560 35.94 19.87 -0.64
CA VAL A 560 35.83 21.23 -1.21
C VAL A 560 35.25 22.19 -0.17
N GLY A 561 34.22 21.81 0.59
CA GLY A 561 33.58 22.68 1.58
C GLY A 561 34.49 23.17 2.72
N ASN A 562 35.31 22.29 3.28
CA ASN A 562 36.19 22.61 4.41
C ASN A 562 37.43 23.43 4.00
N ARG A 563 37.97 23.21 2.79
CA ARG A 563 39.12 23.96 2.26
C ARG A 563 38.70 25.31 1.65
N ARG A 564 37.48 25.39 1.10
CA ARG A 564 36.80 26.63 0.71
C ARG A 564 36.60 27.58 1.90
N ALA A 565 36.25 27.07 3.08
CA ALA A 565 36.15 27.89 4.29
C ALA A 565 37.51 28.49 4.71
N GLN A 566 38.60 27.72 4.58
CA GLN A 566 39.96 28.20 4.86
C GLN A 566 40.47 29.21 3.82
N ALA A 567 40.22 28.98 2.53
CA ALA A 567 40.59 29.92 1.47
C ALA A 567 39.81 31.24 1.54
N MET A 568 38.50 31.19 1.84
CA MET A 568 37.69 32.39 2.07
C MET A 568 38.11 33.15 3.33
N GLN A 569 38.46 32.46 4.42
CA GLN A 569 39.02 33.11 5.61
C GLN A 569 40.38 33.79 5.32
N GLY A 570 41.23 33.17 4.52
CA GLY A 570 42.50 33.77 4.07
C GLY A 570 42.29 35.01 3.18
N ALA A 571 41.33 34.95 2.26
CA ALA A 571 40.99 36.07 1.38
C ALA A 571 40.33 37.24 2.15
N GLN A 572 39.44 36.95 3.10
CA GLN A 572 38.82 37.95 3.97
C GLN A 572 39.84 38.61 4.91
N ALA A 573 40.80 37.85 5.44
CA ALA A 573 41.90 38.39 6.25
C ALA A 573 42.84 39.29 5.42
N ALA A 574 43.12 38.94 4.17
CA ALA A 574 43.93 39.74 3.27
C ALA A 574 43.22 41.03 2.81
N GLU A 575 41.91 40.98 2.55
CA GLU A 575 41.11 42.14 2.19
C GLU A 575 40.90 43.09 3.38
N ALA A 576 40.70 42.56 4.59
CA ALA A 576 40.65 43.35 5.81
C ALA A 576 41.99 44.06 6.08
N ALA A 577 43.12 43.40 5.85
CA ALA A 577 44.45 44.01 5.95
C ALA A 577 44.69 45.10 4.89
N ARG A 578 44.14 44.92 3.68
CA ARG A 578 44.21 45.91 2.60
C ARG A 578 43.35 47.15 2.90
N LEU A 579 42.12 46.98 3.37
CA LEU A 579 41.21 48.07 3.70
C LEU A 579 41.71 48.89 4.91
N ASP A 580 42.31 48.24 5.91
CA ASP A 580 42.98 48.88 7.05
C ASP A 580 44.26 49.65 6.66
N ALA A 581 44.93 49.26 5.57
CA ALA A 581 46.07 50.01 5.02
C ALA A 581 45.63 51.23 4.19
N ILE A 582 44.54 51.12 3.43
CA ILE A 582 43.95 52.23 2.65
C ILE A 582 43.39 53.31 3.59
N GLY A 583 42.75 52.91 4.69
CA GLY A 583 42.24 53.83 5.73
C GLY A 583 43.33 54.67 6.43
N ARG A 584 44.61 54.29 6.30
CA ARG A 584 45.77 54.99 6.88
C ARG A 584 46.54 55.88 5.89
N GLY A 585 46.00 56.10 4.68
CA GLY A 585 46.59 57.01 3.69
C GLY A 585 47.87 56.52 3.01
N ALA A 586 48.18 55.23 3.09
CA ALA A 586 49.35 54.65 2.44
C ALA A 586 49.09 54.36 0.95
N VAL A 587 49.98 54.85 0.07
CA VAL A 587 50.01 54.47 -1.35
C VAL A 587 50.40 52.99 -1.45
N SER A 588 49.45 52.15 -1.87
CA SER A 588 49.52 50.70 -2.14
C SER A 588 50.69 49.93 -1.52
N PRO A 589 50.51 49.24 -0.38
CA PRO A 589 51.46 48.20 0.01
C PRO A 589 51.22 46.98 -0.87
N SER A 590 52.24 46.59 -1.63
CA SER A 590 52.28 45.29 -2.30
C SER A 590 52.13 44.19 -1.25
N ILE A 591 51.10 43.35 -1.39
CA ILE A 591 51.01 42.07 -0.69
C ILE A 591 52.34 41.35 -0.87
N ASP A 592 52.89 40.78 0.20
CA ASP A 592 54.12 39.98 0.15
C ASP A 592 54.04 38.99 -1.04
N PRO A 593 54.98 39.06 -2.00
CA PRO A 593 54.94 38.24 -3.21
C PRO A 593 54.91 36.73 -2.93
N GLY A 594 55.47 36.29 -1.80
CA GLY A 594 55.46 34.91 -1.36
C GLY A 594 54.08 34.45 -0.91
N ILE A 595 53.37 35.25 -0.13
CA ILE A 595 51.99 34.95 0.32
C ILE A 595 51.02 34.97 -0.87
N ALA A 596 51.15 35.96 -1.76
CA ALA A 596 50.36 36.01 -2.99
C ALA A 596 50.64 34.82 -3.93
N GLY A 597 51.90 34.36 -3.98
CA GLY A 597 52.32 33.18 -4.73
C GLY A 597 51.72 31.88 -4.16
N GLN A 598 51.74 31.71 -2.84
CA GLN A 598 51.16 30.54 -2.16
C GLN A 598 49.64 30.47 -2.32
N LEU A 599 48.93 31.60 -2.19
CA LEU A 599 47.48 31.64 -2.39
C LEU A 599 47.11 31.31 -3.84
N ARG A 600 47.84 31.86 -4.82
CA ARG A 600 47.64 31.52 -6.24
C ARG A 600 47.92 30.05 -6.53
N ALA A 601 48.95 29.46 -5.92
CA ALA A 601 49.26 28.04 -6.08
C ALA A 601 48.14 27.15 -5.52
N GLY A 602 47.64 27.46 -4.32
CA GLY A 602 46.53 26.70 -3.70
C GLY A 602 45.23 26.79 -4.49
N LEU A 603 44.86 27.98 -4.97
CA LEU A 603 43.68 28.14 -5.84
C LEU A 603 43.85 27.38 -7.17
N LYS A 604 45.07 27.35 -7.73
CA LYS A 604 45.34 26.65 -8.99
C LYS A 604 45.22 25.13 -8.82
N GLU A 605 45.67 24.61 -7.68
CA GLU A 605 45.52 23.20 -7.34
C GLU A 605 44.04 22.84 -7.13
N GLU A 606 43.30 23.66 -6.39
CA GLU A 606 41.87 23.45 -6.15
C GLU A 606 41.06 23.48 -7.46
N LEU A 607 41.32 24.46 -8.34
CA LEU A 607 40.69 24.53 -9.66
C LEU A 607 41.01 23.28 -10.51
N SER A 608 42.26 22.80 -10.48
CA SER A 608 42.67 21.62 -11.25
C SER A 608 42.03 20.33 -10.74
N ARG A 609 41.64 20.30 -9.46
CA ARG A 609 40.92 19.18 -8.85
C ARG A 609 39.41 19.26 -9.09
N ALA A 610 38.80 20.42 -8.80
CA ALA A 610 37.36 20.60 -8.86
C ALA A 610 36.80 20.60 -10.29
N LEU A 611 37.57 21.06 -11.28
CA LEU A 611 37.10 21.13 -12.67
C LEU A 611 36.73 19.73 -13.24
N PRO A 612 37.58 18.68 -13.16
CA PRO A 612 37.20 17.32 -13.55
C PRO A 612 35.96 16.77 -12.84
N ASP A 613 35.78 17.07 -11.56
CA ASP A 613 34.61 16.60 -10.80
C ASP A 613 33.31 17.21 -11.30
N PHE A 614 33.35 18.51 -11.63
CA PHE A 614 32.22 19.20 -12.27
C PHE A 614 31.91 18.64 -13.65
N GLU A 615 32.94 18.35 -14.44
CA GLU A 615 32.77 17.71 -15.75
C GLU A 615 32.13 16.34 -15.61
N ASN A 616 32.59 15.54 -14.65
CA ASN A 616 32.00 14.24 -14.34
C ASN A 616 30.54 14.36 -13.88
N ALA A 617 30.21 15.31 -13.00
CA ALA A 617 28.83 15.56 -12.59
C ALA A 617 27.92 15.92 -13.79
N MET A 618 28.40 16.79 -14.68
CA MET A 618 27.68 17.15 -15.90
C MET A 618 27.51 15.97 -16.86
N THR A 619 28.51 15.09 -17.01
CA THR A 619 28.35 13.85 -17.80
C THR A 619 27.33 12.87 -17.20
N LYS A 620 27.07 12.96 -15.88
CA LYS A 620 26.02 12.20 -15.19
C LYS A 620 24.66 12.92 -15.17
N PHE A 621 24.54 14.05 -15.86
CA PHE A 621 23.33 14.87 -15.90
C PHE A 621 22.93 15.36 -14.50
N GLU A 622 23.91 15.63 -13.65
CA GLU A 622 23.74 16.29 -12.35
C GLU A 622 24.01 17.78 -12.54
N ARG A 623 23.15 18.62 -11.96
CA ARG A 623 23.33 20.07 -11.97
C ARG A 623 24.14 20.47 -10.74
N PRO A 624 25.34 21.06 -10.89
CA PRO A 624 26.04 21.69 -9.78
C PRO A 624 25.24 22.88 -9.25
N ALA A 625 25.34 23.18 -7.96
CA ALA A 625 24.62 24.35 -7.44
C ALA A 625 25.21 25.64 -8.04
N ASP A 626 24.36 26.65 -8.29
CA ASP A 626 24.78 27.92 -8.92
C ASP A 626 25.91 28.60 -8.14
N SER A 627 25.90 28.46 -6.81
CA SER A 627 26.95 28.97 -5.93
C SER A 627 28.31 28.27 -6.12
N GLU A 628 28.32 27.04 -6.61
CA GLU A 628 29.53 26.26 -6.87
C GLU A 628 30.07 26.55 -8.28
N LEU A 629 29.19 26.72 -9.27
CA LEU A 629 29.55 27.22 -10.61
C LEU A 629 30.17 28.62 -10.55
N HIS A 630 29.55 29.53 -9.77
CA HIS A 630 30.12 30.86 -9.55
C HIS A 630 31.48 30.81 -8.86
N ALA A 631 31.67 29.93 -7.88
CA ALA A 631 32.95 29.75 -7.21
C ALA A 631 34.02 29.22 -8.18
N LEU A 632 33.68 28.23 -9.01
CA LEU A 632 34.56 27.67 -10.03
C LEU A 632 34.95 28.72 -11.09
N GLY A 633 33.99 29.54 -11.53
CA GLY A 633 34.21 30.68 -12.43
C GLY A 633 35.17 31.71 -11.85
N ALA A 634 34.98 32.08 -10.58
CA ALA A 634 35.86 33.02 -9.88
C ALA A 634 37.30 32.48 -9.72
N MET A 635 37.44 31.18 -9.39
CA MET A 635 38.76 30.52 -9.29
C MET A 635 39.44 30.48 -10.67
N ALA A 636 38.73 30.10 -11.72
CA ALA A 636 39.27 30.06 -13.07
C ALA A 636 39.73 31.43 -13.56
N ALA A 637 38.94 32.48 -13.32
CA ALA A 637 39.30 33.85 -13.70
C ALA A 637 40.59 34.34 -13.00
N GLN A 638 40.84 33.94 -11.75
CA GLN A 638 42.00 34.40 -10.99
C GLN A 638 43.29 33.61 -11.28
N VAL A 639 43.20 32.29 -11.46
CA VAL A 639 44.39 31.41 -11.49
C VAL A 639 44.38 30.34 -12.58
N GLY A 640 43.26 30.20 -13.31
CA GLY A 640 43.12 29.21 -14.36
C GLY A 640 43.98 29.53 -15.59
N THR A 641 44.42 28.49 -16.29
CA THR A 641 44.94 28.65 -17.65
C THR A 641 43.82 29.12 -18.57
N PRO A 642 44.13 29.74 -19.74
CA PRO A 642 43.09 30.09 -20.72
C PRO A 642 42.18 28.92 -21.10
N GLU A 643 42.73 27.70 -21.13
CA GLU A 643 41.98 26.47 -21.37
C GLU A 643 41.04 26.12 -20.21
N GLN A 644 41.50 26.22 -18.96
CA GLN A 644 40.65 25.99 -17.78
C GLN A 644 39.54 27.05 -17.67
N GLN A 645 39.84 28.31 -17.98
CA GLN A 645 38.86 29.40 -18.03
C GLN A 645 37.80 29.14 -19.10
N ARG A 646 38.23 28.71 -20.30
CA ARG A 646 37.33 28.29 -21.35
C ARG A 646 36.44 27.14 -20.86
N ARG A 647 37.01 26.03 -20.39
CA ARG A 647 36.24 24.86 -19.92
C ARG A 647 35.22 25.21 -18.83
N VAL A 648 35.56 26.06 -17.86
CA VAL A 648 34.62 26.53 -16.83
C VAL A 648 33.49 27.36 -17.42
N ALA A 649 33.78 28.25 -18.37
CA ALA A 649 32.74 29.00 -19.08
C ALA A 649 31.82 28.08 -19.90
N GLU A 650 32.38 27.00 -20.49
CA GLU A 650 31.60 25.99 -21.21
C GLU A 650 30.69 25.20 -20.28
N LEU A 651 31.17 24.83 -19.08
CA LEU A 651 30.35 24.16 -18.06
C LEU A 651 29.23 25.05 -17.53
N ALA A 652 29.52 26.33 -17.29
CA ALA A 652 28.52 27.30 -16.87
C ALA A 652 27.44 27.46 -17.95
N ALA A 653 27.82 27.66 -19.22
CA ALA A 653 26.87 27.74 -20.33
C ALA A 653 26.03 26.47 -20.47
N ARG A 654 26.61 25.29 -20.23
CA ARG A 654 25.91 24.01 -20.30
C ARG A 654 24.97 23.78 -19.11
N ALA A 655 25.34 24.26 -17.92
CA ALA A 655 24.48 24.27 -16.76
C ALA A 655 23.30 25.25 -16.90
N ASP A 656 23.54 26.43 -17.48
CA ASP A 656 22.49 27.39 -17.83
C ASP A 656 21.55 26.82 -18.90
N LEU A 657 22.11 26.16 -19.93
CA LEU A 657 21.35 25.44 -20.94
C LEU A 657 20.47 24.36 -20.29
N GLY A 658 21.04 23.57 -19.38
CA GLY A 658 20.32 22.57 -18.59
C GLY A 658 19.22 23.21 -17.74
N ALA A 659 19.51 24.28 -17.00
CA ALA A 659 18.51 24.96 -16.18
C ALA A 659 17.36 25.52 -17.03
N ALA A 660 17.66 26.22 -18.12
CA ALA A 660 16.63 26.72 -19.04
C ALA A 660 15.80 25.58 -19.63
N PHE A 661 16.44 24.48 -20.03
CA PHE A 661 15.79 23.29 -20.57
C PHE A 661 14.85 22.62 -19.56
N VAL A 662 15.26 22.58 -18.29
CA VAL A 662 14.56 21.89 -17.21
C VAL A 662 13.42 22.71 -16.62
N HIS A 663 13.59 24.02 -16.45
CA HIS A 663 12.64 24.89 -15.74
C HIS A 663 11.51 25.45 -16.61
N SER A 664 11.65 25.49 -17.94
CA SER A 664 10.77 26.31 -18.78
C SER A 664 10.02 25.58 -19.88
N LEU A 665 10.36 24.33 -20.18
CA LEU A 665 9.87 23.64 -21.37
C LEU A 665 9.00 22.44 -21.02
N SER A 666 7.80 22.40 -21.63
CA SER A 666 6.94 21.21 -21.64
C SER A 666 7.66 20.02 -22.32
N PRO A 667 7.20 18.77 -22.17
CA PRO A 667 7.79 17.63 -22.88
C PRO A 667 7.88 17.83 -24.40
N ALA A 668 6.81 18.36 -25.00
CA ALA A 668 6.75 18.65 -26.43
C ALA A 668 7.78 19.73 -26.81
N ASP A 669 7.96 20.74 -25.97
CA ASP A 669 8.94 21.81 -26.22
C ASP A 669 10.37 21.31 -26.01
N ARG A 670 10.62 20.42 -25.04
CA ARG A 670 11.92 19.78 -24.84
C ARG A 670 12.29 18.89 -26.03
N GLU A 671 11.35 18.07 -26.51
CA GLU A 671 11.55 17.26 -27.70
C GLU A 671 11.76 18.12 -28.95
N THR A 672 10.98 19.20 -29.09
CA THR A 672 11.13 20.17 -30.17
C THR A 672 12.49 20.85 -30.11
N LEU A 673 12.96 21.26 -28.93
CA LEU A 673 14.29 21.87 -28.78
C LEU A 673 15.39 20.86 -29.12
N ILE A 674 15.31 19.62 -28.60
CA ILE A 674 16.26 18.56 -28.92
C ILE A 674 16.27 18.30 -30.43
N ALA A 675 15.10 18.23 -31.08
CA ALA A 675 14.98 18.02 -32.52
C ALA A 675 15.53 19.20 -33.33
N GLN A 676 15.22 20.44 -32.93
CA GLN A 676 15.74 21.66 -33.54
C GLN A 676 17.27 21.73 -33.45
N LYS A 677 17.83 21.43 -32.26
CA LYS A 677 19.28 21.36 -32.05
C LYS A 677 19.90 20.24 -32.90
N ALA A 678 19.30 19.04 -32.91
CA ALA A 678 19.76 17.94 -33.75
C ALA A 678 19.76 18.30 -35.25
N ALA A 679 18.73 18.99 -35.73
CA ALA A 679 18.62 19.45 -37.12
C ALA A 679 19.64 20.54 -37.46
N GLN A 680 19.85 21.52 -36.57
CA GLN A 680 20.91 22.52 -36.70
C GLN A 680 22.29 21.87 -36.83
N PHE A 681 22.49 20.73 -36.15
CA PHE A 681 23.78 20.05 -36.11
C PHE A 681 24.04 19.05 -37.25
N ALA A 682 23.04 18.76 -38.09
CA ALA A 682 23.18 17.85 -39.23
C ALA A 682 24.09 18.39 -40.36
N THR A 683 24.47 19.68 -40.34
CA THR A 683 25.24 20.35 -41.41
C THR A 683 26.69 20.69 -41.03
N GLY A 684 27.38 19.76 -40.36
CA GLY A 684 28.81 19.91 -40.02
C GLY A 684 29.09 20.44 -38.61
N ALA A 685 28.23 20.10 -37.65
CA ALA A 685 28.38 20.51 -36.25
C ALA A 685 29.75 20.20 -35.64
N ALA A 686 30.21 21.13 -34.80
CA ALA A 686 31.41 20.95 -34.00
C ALA A 686 31.19 19.84 -32.96
N LYS A 687 32.28 19.22 -32.48
CA LYS A 687 32.23 18.17 -31.44
C LYS A 687 31.41 18.60 -30.21
N LYS A 688 31.55 19.86 -29.80
CA LYS A 688 30.85 20.46 -28.67
C LYS A 688 29.33 20.46 -28.82
N ASP A 689 28.83 20.75 -30.01
CA ASP A 689 27.39 20.80 -30.29
C ASP A 689 26.73 19.41 -30.12
N ARG A 690 27.45 18.35 -30.50
CA ARG A 690 27.00 16.97 -30.29
C ARG A 690 26.98 16.62 -28.80
N GLU A 691 28.02 17.03 -28.08
CA GLU A 691 28.09 16.82 -26.63
C GLU A 691 26.91 17.54 -25.93
N ASP A 692 26.59 18.78 -26.29
CA ASP A 692 25.44 19.51 -25.71
C ASP A 692 24.10 18.84 -26.04
N LEU A 693 23.92 18.34 -27.27
CA LEU A 693 22.74 17.57 -27.64
C LEU A 693 22.61 16.27 -26.82
N ASP A 694 23.71 15.54 -26.63
CA ASP A 694 23.71 14.31 -25.84
C ASP A 694 23.44 14.59 -24.36
N TYR A 695 23.94 15.72 -23.84
CA TYR A 695 23.61 16.20 -22.49
C TYR A 695 22.11 16.48 -22.32
N LEU A 696 21.50 17.21 -23.25
CA LEU A 696 20.06 17.50 -23.23
C LEU A 696 19.21 16.22 -23.32
N ARG A 697 19.59 15.26 -24.18
CA ARG A 697 18.91 13.96 -24.30
C ARG A 697 19.01 13.16 -23.01
N GLY A 698 20.18 13.15 -22.37
CA GLY A 698 20.39 12.46 -21.10
C GLY A 698 19.59 13.09 -19.96
N LEU A 699 19.54 14.43 -19.90
CA LEU A 699 18.67 15.15 -18.97
C LEU A 699 17.19 14.82 -19.18
N ASP A 700 16.69 14.88 -20.42
CA ASP A 700 15.28 14.55 -20.70
C ASP A 700 14.96 13.11 -20.32
N THR A 701 15.88 12.18 -20.58
CA THR A 701 15.75 10.77 -20.17
C THR A 701 15.68 10.63 -18.65
N LYS A 702 16.58 11.32 -17.92
CA LYS A 702 16.60 11.31 -16.45
C LYS A 702 15.32 11.90 -15.87
N ILE A 703 14.82 13.01 -16.44
CA ILE A 703 13.57 13.66 -15.99
C ILE A 703 12.36 12.76 -16.27
N LYS A 704 12.26 12.17 -17.47
CA LYS A 704 11.18 11.22 -17.79
C LYS A 704 11.19 10.00 -16.85
N ALA A 705 12.37 9.45 -16.56
CA ALA A 705 12.51 8.33 -15.62
C ALA A 705 12.19 8.72 -14.16
N GLY A 706 12.66 9.89 -13.72
CA GLY A 706 12.38 10.44 -12.40
C GLY A 706 10.90 10.72 -12.21
N MET A 707 10.27 11.40 -13.17
CA MET A 707 8.84 11.72 -13.13
C MET A 707 7.94 10.48 -13.12
N LYS A 708 8.39 9.37 -13.71
CA LYS A 708 7.68 8.09 -13.65
C LYS A 708 7.83 7.38 -12.29
N SER A 709 8.93 7.59 -11.57
CA SER A 709 9.27 6.85 -10.34
C SER A 709 9.02 7.63 -9.04
N ASP A 710 9.35 8.91 -8.98
CA ASP A 710 9.01 9.86 -7.91
C ASP A 710 8.63 11.23 -8.51
N PRO A 711 7.42 11.37 -9.09
CA PRO A 711 6.98 12.61 -9.72
C PRO A 711 7.16 13.85 -8.83
N TRP A 712 6.86 13.74 -7.54
CA TRP A 712 7.00 14.84 -6.59
C TRP A 712 8.46 15.20 -6.31
N GLY A 713 9.32 14.19 -6.12
CA GLY A 713 10.75 14.40 -5.88
C GLY A 713 11.44 15.01 -7.08
N THR A 714 11.16 14.47 -8.28
CA THR A 714 11.71 15.01 -9.52
C THR A 714 11.17 16.41 -9.78
N ALA A 715 9.86 16.66 -9.62
CA ALA A 715 9.29 17.99 -9.74
C ALA A 715 9.95 19.02 -8.82
N ALA A 716 10.24 18.65 -7.57
CA ALA A 716 10.98 19.50 -6.65
C ALA A 716 12.45 19.71 -7.09
N GLU A 717 13.14 18.67 -7.56
CA GLU A 717 14.51 18.74 -8.09
C GLU A 717 14.60 19.66 -9.31
N ILE A 718 13.59 19.61 -10.19
CA ILE A 718 13.49 20.44 -11.37
C ILE A 718 12.80 21.79 -11.12
N GLY A 719 12.54 22.16 -9.86
CA GLY A 719 12.00 23.48 -9.50
C GLY A 719 10.59 23.78 -10.02
N LEU A 720 9.76 22.77 -10.28
CA LEU A 720 8.37 23.02 -10.64
C LEU A 720 7.64 23.74 -9.49
N PRO A 721 6.84 24.79 -9.78
CA PRO A 721 6.19 25.61 -8.77
C PRO A 721 4.94 24.92 -8.19
N LEU A 722 5.12 23.75 -7.58
CA LEU A 722 4.04 23.01 -6.92
C LEU A 722 3.62 23.76 -5.65
N LYS A 723 2.31 23.91 -5.41
CA LYS A 723 1.80 24.51 -4.17
C LYS A 723 2.15 23.68 -2.94
N SER A 724 2.36 22.37 -3.14
CA SER A 724 2.76 21.41 -2.12
C SER A 724 4.27 21.31 -1.91
N THR A 725 5.09 22.11 -2.59
CA THR A 725 6.55 22.10 -2.41
C THR A 725 6.92 22.32 -0.94
N GLY A 726 7.67 21.40 -0.35
CA GLY A 726 8.08 21.45 1.06
C GLY A 726 7.08 20.86 2.06
N LEU A 727 5.89 20.45 1.63
CA LEU A 727 4.95 19.73 2.50
C LEU A 727 5.27 18.24 2.54
N SER A 728 5.79 17.78 3.68
CA SER A 728 5.92 16.36 3.98
C SER A 728 4.59 15.81 4.49
N LEU A 729 4.24 14.59 4.06
CA LEU A 729 3.06 13.90 4.58
C LEU A 729 3.36 13.33 5.97
N ASP A 730 2.62 13.79 6.97
CA ASP A 730 2.70 13.30 8.35
C ASP A 730 1.66 12.21 8.59
N PHE A 731 2.07 10.96 8.48
CA PHE A 731 1.17 9.82 8.69
C PHE A 731 0.76 9.63 10.15
N SER A 732 1.43 10.26 11.11
CA SER A 732 1.11 10.13 12.54
C SER A 732 -0.10 10.96 12.96
N ASN A 733 -0.49 11.95 12.15
CA ASN A 733 -1.59 12.86 12.44
C ASN A 733 -2.55 12.97 11.24
N PRO A 734 -3.78 12.43 11.35
CA PRO A 734 -4.76 12.44 10.26
C PRO A 734 -5.09 13.83 9.70
N ALA A 735 -5.09 14.88 10.52
CA ALA A 735 -5.45 16.23 10.07
C ALA A 735 -4.36 16.86 9.19
N THR A 736 -3.10 16.76 9.60
CA THR A 736 -1.96 17.24 8.82
C THR A 736 -1.77 16.41 7.55
N LEU A 737 -2.00 15.09 7.62
CA LEU A 737 -2.04 14.23 6.45
C LEU A 737 -3.12 14.67 5.45
N ALA A 738 -4.36 14.89 5.90
CA ALA A 738 -5.46 15.32 5.03
C ALA A 738 -5.12 16.62 4.29
N ALA A 739 -4.54 17.60 5.00
CA ALA A 739 -4.10 18.86 4.41
C ALA A 739 -3.00 18.66 3.35
N GLY A 740 -1.98 17.85 3.66
CA GLY A 740 -0.91 17.52 2.73
C GLY A 740 -1.41 16.78 1.48
N LEU A 741 -2.32 15.82 1.65
CA LEU A 741 -2.94 15.08 0.55
C LEU A 741 -3.77 16.00 -0.36
N LYS A 742 -4.59 16.89 0.21
CA LYS A 742 -5.35 17.88 -0.57
C LYS A 742 -4.45 18.83 -1.35
N ALA A 743 -3.38 19.32 -0.72
CA ALA A 743 -2.42 20.20 -1.39
C ALA A 743 -1.77 19.50 -2.60
N ARG A 744 -1.38 18.23 -2.45
CA ARG A 744 -0.83 17.43 -3.55
C ARG A 744 -1.88 17.10 -4.61
N ALA A 745 -3.10 16.73 -4.22
CA ALA A 745 -4.16 16.45 -5.20
C ALA A 745 -4.42 17.64 -6.14
N ALA A 746 -4.30 18.87 -5.63
CA ALA A 746 -4.44 20.10 -6.43
C ALA A 746 -3.28 20.33 -7.42
N ASP A 747 -2.11 19.75 -7.18
CA ASP A 747 -0.92 19.87 -8.03
C ASP A 747 -0.81 18.75 -9.09
N VAL A 748 -1.59 17.66 -8.96
CA VAL A 748 -1.54 16.52 -9.89
C VAL A 748 -1.78 16.92 -11.36
N PRO A 749 -2.76 17.78 -11.70
CA PRO A 749 -2.93 18.21 -13.09
C PRO A 749 -1.67 18.85 -13.67
N MET A 750 -0.94 19.65 -12.88
CA MET A 750 0.30 20.27 -13.34
C MET A 750 1.40 19.23 -13.60
N LEU A 751 1.48 18.17 -12.78
CA LEU A 751 2.42 17.07 -13.01
C LEU A 751 2.06 16.26 -14.27
N GLN A 752 0.77 16.02 -14.50
CA GLN A 752 0.25 15.31 -15.67
C GLN A 752 0.33 16.14 -16.96
N ASP A 753 0.24 17.47 -16.87
CA ASP A 753 0.44 18.37 -18.01
C ASP A 753 1.94 18.47 -18.34
N HIS A 754 2.81 18.42 -17.32
CA HIS A 754 4.25 18.53 -17.49
C HIS A 754 4.92 17.24 -17.97
N GLN A 755 4.28 16.08 -17.82
CA GLN A 755 4.71 14.79 -18.34
C GLN A 755 3.47 13.94 -18.54
N ASP A 756 3.41 13.15 -19.62
CA ASP A 756 2.32 12.18 -19.89
C ASP A 756 2.33 11.04 -18.85
N LEU A 757 2.06 11.40 -17.61
CA LEU A 757 1.95 10.55 -16.46
C LEU A 757 0.52 10.05 -16.41
N GLY A 758 0.37 8.75 -16.20
CA GLY A 758 -0.92 8.20 -15.84
C GLY A 758 -1.34 8.66 -14.44
N VAL A 759 -1.87 7.73 -13.66
CA VAL A 759 -2.27 8.01 -12.29
C VAL A 759 -1.04 8.30 -11.42
N VAL A 760 -0.99 9.50 -10.85
CA VAL A 760 0.10 9.93 -9.96
C VAL A 760 -0.26 9.61 -8.51
N SER A 761 0.54 8.77 -7.84
CA SER A 761 0.41 8.57 -6.38
C SER A 761 0.67 9.88 -5.65
N LEU A 762 -0.15 10.22 -4.65
CA LEU A 762 0.10 11.39 -3.80
C LEU A 762 1.17 11.14 -2.72
N VAL A 763 1.56 9.87 -2.50
CA VAL A 763 2.59 9.46 -1.53
C VAL A 763 3.89 9.19 -2.27
N ARG A 764 5.01 9.74 -1.78
CA ARG A 764 6.33 9.55 -2.38
C ARG A 764 6.96 8.23 -1.94
N PRO A 765 7.83 7.61 -2.75
CA PRO A 765 8.59 6.43 -2.34
C PRO A 765 9.36 6.62 -1.03
N ALA A 766 9.98 7.79 -0.84
CA ALA A 766 10.69 8.13 0.39
C ALA A 766 9.78 8.25 1.63
N GLU A 767 8.51 8.60 1.44
CA GLU A 767 7.54 8.77 2.52
C GLU A 767 6.80 7.48 2.87
N ALA A 768 6.75 6.52 1.94
CA ALA A 768 6.15 5.21 2.18
C ALA A 768 6.83 4.47 3.35
N ALA A 769 8.13 4.72 3.59
CA ALA A 769 8.84 4.20 4.76
C ALA A 769 8.32 4.80 6.07
N SER A 770 8.09 6.12 6.12
CA SER A 770 7.50 6.80 7.28
C SER A 770 6.06 6.33 7.52
N ALA A 771 5.28 6.15 6.45
CA ALA A 771 3.93 5.59 6.53
C ALA A 771 3.92 4.18 7.13
N ARG A 772 4.84 3.30 6.68
CA ARG A 772 4.99 1.96 7.24
C ARG A 772 5.34 2.00 8.73
N GLN A 773 6.27 2.85 9.15
CA GLN A 773 6.63 3.00 10.56
C GLN A 773 5.42 3.47 11.40
N ALA A 774 4.66 4.43 10.89
CA ALA A 774 3.45 4.91 11.54
C ALA A 774 2.39 3.81 11.67
N LEU A 775 2.12 3.04 10.60
CA LEU A 775 1.16 1.93 10.60
C LEU A 775 1.53 0.84 11.62
N VAL A 776 2.82 0.55 11.79
CA VAL A 776 3.29 -0.42 12.79
C VAL A 776 3.07 0.10 14.21
N ALA A 777 3.35 1.38 14.46
CA ALA A 777 3.26 2.00 15.78
C ALA A 777 1.81 2.28 16.24
N MET A 778 0.89 2.54 15.31
CA MET A 778 -0.51 2.86 15.58
C MET A 778 -1.29 1.66 16.15
N ASN A 779 -2.34 1.91 16.92
CA ASN A 779 -3.36 0.91 17.24
C ASN A 779 -4.36 0.73 16.09
N GLY A 780 -5.20 -0.31 16.13
CA GLY A 780 -6.13 -0.60 15.03
C GLY A 780 -7.13 0.52 14.71
N GLN A 781 -7.60 1.28 15.70
CA GLN A 781 -8.49 2.43 15.44
C GLN A 781 -7.77 3.57 14.73
N GLN A 782 -6.52 3.85 15.11
CA GLN A 782 -5.68 4.85 14.44
C GLN A 782 -5.39 4.43 12.99
N VAL A 783 -5.11 3.15 12.75
CA VAL A 783 -4.93 2.61 11.38
C VAL A 783 -6.22 2.78 10.55
N ARG A 784 -7.40 2.47 11.11
CA ARG A 784 -8.69 2.71 10.43
C ARG A 784 -8.88 4.19 10.08
N ASN A 785 -8.63 5.10 11.03
CA ASN A 785 -8.75 6.53 10.81
C ASN A 785 -7.77 7.04 9.74
N LEU A 786 -6.55 6.50 9.72
CA LEU A 786 -5.54 6.81 8.73
C LEU A 786 -5.98 6.40 7.32
N PHE A 787 -6.42 5.14 7.14
CA PHE A 787 -6.93 4.67 5.85
C PHE A 787 -8.20 5.40 5.42
N GLY A 788 -9.11 5.71 6.35
CA GLY A 788 -10.28 6.53 6.08
C GLY A 788 -9.90 7.94 5.60
N THR A 789 -8.86 8.53 6.19
CA THR A 789 -8.32 9.83 5.77
C THR A 789 -7.74 9.76 4.35
N MET A 790 -6.95 8.73 4.04
CA MET A 790 -6.43 8.54 2.69
C MET A 790 -7.56 8.36 1.67
N ALA A 791 -8.52 7.49 1.96
CA ALA A 791 -9.65 7.21 1.08
C ALA A 791 -10.58 8.43 0.86
N ALA A 792 -10.68 9.33 1.82
CA ALA A 792 -11.49 10.55 1.72
C ALA A 792 -10.78 11.70 0.98
N ASN A 793 -9.45 11.70 0.90
CA ASN A 793 -8.66 12.79 0.32
C ASN A 793 -7.93 12.39 -0.98
N MET A 794 -8.04 11.14 -1.41
CA MET A 794 -7.51 10.63 -2.67
C MET A 794 -8.66 10.19 -3.58
N SER A 795 -8.49 10.40 -4.89
CA SER A 795 -9.30 9.68 -5.89
C SER A 795 -9.10 8.17 -5.76
N ALA A 796 -9.99 7.40 -6.40
CA ALA A 796 -9.91 5.94 -6.37
C ALA A 796 -8.59 5.43 -6.93
N GLU A 797 -8.16 5.99 -8.05
CA GLU A 797 -6.93 5.62 -8.72
C GLU A 797 -5.70 6.05 -7.91
N GLN A 798 -5.72 7.24 -7.28
CA GLN A 798 -4.61 7.70 -6.44
C GLN A 798 -4.42 6.82 -5.21
N LEU A 799 -5.51 6.36 -4.58
CA LEU A 799 -5.44 5.44 -3.45
C LEU A 799 -4.88 4.09 -3.87
N GLU A 800 -5.30 3.56 -5.02
CA GLU A 800 -4.78 2.33 -5.62
C GLU A 800 -3.27 2.46 -5.87
N ALA A 801 -2.84 3.53 -6.54
CA ALA A 801 -1.44 3.79 -6.83
C ALA A 801 -0.58 3.92 -5.54
N ALA A 802 -1.10 4.58 -4.51
CA ALA A 802 -0.40 4.71 -3.22
C ALA A 802 -0.32 3.37 -2.47
N ALA A 803 -1.39 2.57 -2.47
CA ALA A 803 -1.44 1.28 -1.81
C ALA A 803 -0.57 0.22 -2.52
N ALA A 804 -0.45 0.30 -3.86
CA ALA A 804 0.37 -0.59 -4.67
C ALA A 804 1.89 -0.34 -4.56
N MET A 805 2.31 0.79 -3.98
CA MET A 805 3.74 1.06 -3.76
C MET A 805 4.37 -0.06 -2.92
N PRO A 806 5.56 -0.60 -3.28
CA PRO A 806 6.10 -1.80 -2.64
C PRO A 806 6.12 -1.74 -1.10
N VAL A 807 6.59 -0.64 -0.53
CA VAL A 807 6.69 -0.45 0.93
C VAL A 807 5.31 -0.34 1.59
N MET A 808 4.33 0.33 0.94
CA MET A 808 2.96 0.44 1.44
C MET A 808 2.23 -0.89 1.34
N LYS A 809 2.35 -1.57 0.20
CA LYS A 809 1.81 -2.91 -0.02
C LYS A 809 2.31 -3.88 1.04
N GLU A 810 3.62 -3.92 1.29
CA GLU A 810 4.21 -4.74 2.37
C GLU A 810 3.65 -4.38 3.74
N ALA A 811 3.47 -3.09 4.05
CA ALA A 811 2.89 -2.65 5.30
C ALA A 811 1.42 -3.09 5.45
N ILE A 812 0.60 -2.91 4.42
CA ILE A 812 -0.82 -3.30 4.41
C ILE A 812 -0.93 -4.83 4.56
N VAL A 813 -0.15 -5.60 3.80
CA VAL A 813 -0.13 -7.07 3.93
C VAL A 813 0.35 -7.49 5.32
N GLY A 814 1.39 -6.84 5.86
CA GLY A 814 1.86 -7.08 7.23
C GLY A 814 0.76 -6.84 8.28
N LEU A 815 -0.06 -5.80 8.13
CA LEU A 815 -1.18 -5.51 9.03
C LEU A 815 -2.21 -6.65 9.05
N THR A 816 -2.46 -7.31 7.91
CA THR A 816 -3.35 -8.49 7.83
C THR A 816 -2.83 -9.71 8.60
N GLN A 817 -1.57 -9.68 9.06
CA GLN A 817 -0.88 -10.76 9.76
C GLN A 817 -0.50 -10.40 11.20
N THR A 818 -0.85 -9.20 11.69
CA THR A 818 -0.44 -8.73 13.03
C THR A 818 -1.03 -9.51 14.20
N GLY A 819 -2.12 -10.24 13.99
CA GLY A 819 -2.90 -10.87 15.06
C GLY A 819 -3.66 -9.87 15.94
N ASP A 820 -3.56 -8.56 15.67
CA ASP A 820 -4.40 -7.52 16.26
C ASP A 820 -5.70 -7.43 15.45
N PRO A 821 -6.85 -7.76 16.04
CA PRO A 821 -8.14 -7.80 15.34
C PRO A 821 -8.50 -6.48 14.67
N ALA A 822 -8.21 -5.35 15.32
CA ALA A 822 -8.59 -4.04 14.84
C ALA A 822 -7.68 -3.58 13.69
N LYS A 823 -6.39 -3.93 13.72
CA LYS A 823 -5.46 -3.67 12.58
C LYS A 823 -5.80 -4.53 11.37
N MET A 824 -6.10 -5.81 11.60
CA MET A 824 -6.51 -6.73 10.54
C MET A 824 -7.79 -6.26 9.88
N ASP A 825 -8.80 -5.90 10.67
CA ASP A 825 -10.06 -5.34 10.17
C ASP A 825 -9.85 -4.07 9.33
N ALA A 826 -8.99 -3.15 9.80
CA ALA A 826 -8.61 -1.96 9.06
C ALA A 826 -7.97 -2.29 7.70
N ALA A 827 -7.01 -3.22 7.70
CA ALA A 827 -6.30 -3.63 6.51
C ALA A 827 -7.22 -4.34 5.52
N TYR A 828 -8.06 -5.27 5.97
CA TYR A 828 -9.03 -5.95 5.11
C TYR A 828 -10.11 -5.03 4.58
N SER A 829 -10.55 -4.04 5.36
CA SER A 829 -11.48 -3.02 4.87
C SER A 829 -10.87 -2.19 3.73
N LEU A 830 -9.59 -1.81 3.84
CA LEU A 830 -8.88 -1.13 2.75
C LEU A 830 -8.70 -2.05 1.53
N LEU A 831 -8.27 -3.29 1.74
CA LEU A 831 -8.10 -4.27 0.66
C LEU A 831 -9.43 -4.54 -0.06
N GLU A 832 -10.53 -4.64 0.67
CA GLU A 832 -11.87 -4.75 0.11
C GLU A 832 -12.26 -3.52 -0.72
N LEU A 833 -11.98 -2.32 -0.23
CA LEU A 833 -12.22 -1.09 -0.97
C LEU A 833 -11.45 -1.08 -2.30
N LEU A 834 -10.18 -1.50 -2.29
CA LEU A 834 -9.34 -1.59 -3.48
C LEU A 834 -9.86 -2.67 -4.46
N ASP A 835 -10.20 -3.85 -3.94
CA ASP A 835 -10.76 -4.97 -4.71
C ASP A 835 -12.08 -4.62 -5.40
N ARG A 836 -13.02 -4.00 -4.67
CA ARG A 836 -14.32 -3.57 -5.22
C ARG A 836 -14.18 -2.48 -6.29
N ARG A 837 -13.17 -1.62 -6.17
CA ARG A 837 -12.92 -0.54 -7.14
C ARG A 837 -12.33 -1.07 -8.44
N ASN A 838 -11.30 -1.91 -8.35
CA ASN A 838 -10.61 -2.42 -9.52
C ASN A 838 -9.94 -3.77 -9.23
N ASN A 839 -10.74 -4.84 -9.27
CA ASN A 839 -10.30 -6.21 -9.00
C ASN A 839 -9.11 -6.65 -9.87
N ALA A 840 -9.04 -6.21 -11.14
CA ALA A 840 -7.97 -6.60 -12.05
C ALA A 840 -6.61 -6.02 -11.63
N SER A 841 -6.54 -4.72 -11.34
CA SER A 841 -5.33 -4.10 -10.79
C SER A 841 -5.02 -4.65 -9.40
N PHE A 842 -6.04 -4.76 -8.52
CA PHE A 842 -5.86 -5.29 -7.18
C PHE A 842 -5.20 -6.68 -7.18
N ARG A 843 -5.63 -7.54 -8.11
CA ARG A 843 -5.05 -8.85 -8.34
C ARG A 843 -3.60 -8.79 -8.80
N ALA A 844 -3.27 -7.90 -9.74
CA ALA A 844 -1.92 -7.71 -10.23
C ALA A 844 -0.99 -7.19 -9.12
N ASP A 845 -1.49 -6.24 -8.33
CA ASP A 845 -0.70 -5.54 -7.32
C ASP A 845 -0.53 -6.38 -6.05
N PHE A 846 -1.59 -6.97 -5.48
CA PHE A 846 -1.53 -7.70 -4.20
C PHE A 846 -1.34 -9.21 -4.33
N GLY A 847 -1.64 -9.78 -5.50
CA GLY A 847 -1.46 -11.20 -5.80
C GLY A 847 -2.57 -12.11 -5.25
N GLU A 848 -2.53 -13.37 -5.68
CA GLU A 848 -3.60 -14.35 -5.41
C GLU A 848 -3.79 -14.67 -3.91
N SER A 849 -2.70 -14.69 -3.15
CA SER A 849 -2.75 -15.04 -1.73
C SER A 849 -3.54 -14.02 -0.93
N VAL A 850 -3.32 -12.72 -1.16
CA VAL A 850 -3.99 -11.63 -0.42
C VAL A 850 -5.48 -11.59 -0.73
N MET A 851 -5.87 -11.84 -1.98
CA MET A 851 -7.30 -11.97 -2.33
C MET A 851 -7.97 -13.14 -1.63
N LYS A 852 -7.35 -14.33 -1.65
CA LYS A 852 -7.88 -15.50 -0.92
C LYS A 852 -8.01 -15.23 0.58
N ASP A 853 -7.06 -14.49 1.14
CA ASP A 853 -7.08 -14.04 2.54
C ASP A 853 -8.24 -13.10 2.82
N LEU A 854 -8.47 -12.14 1.92
CA LEU A 854 -9.57 -11.19 1.97
C LEU A 854 -10.94 -11.90 1.87
N ASP A 855 -11.10 -12.85 0.94
CA ASP A 855 -12.37 -13.57 0.77
C ASP A 855 -12.72 -14.39 2.02
N VAL A 856 -11.73 -15.08 2.61
CA VAL A 856 -11.93 -15.82 3.86
C VAL A 856 -12.23 -14.88 5.02
N TRP A 857 -11.57 -13.71 5.07
CA TRP A 857 -11.89 -12.69 6.06
C TRP A 857 -13.34 -12.22 5.94
N LYS A 858 -13.78 -11.79 4.73
CA LYS A 858 -15.17 -11.37 4.46
C LYS A 858 -16.16 -12.45 4.88
N ALA A 859 -15.92 -13.69 4.46
CA ALA A 859 -16.77 -14.82 4.77
C ALA A 859 -16.92 -15.05 6.28
N LYS A 860 -15.80 -15.11 7.00
CA LYS A 860 -15.82 -15.33 8.45
C LYS A 860 -16.37 -14.13 9.21
N SER A 861 -16.09 -12.91 8.76
CA SER A 861 -16.57 -11.68 9.41
C SER A 861 -18.09 -11.56 9.45
N SER A 862 -18.79 -12.25 8.55
CA SER A 862 -20.25 -12.31 8.56
C SER A 862 -20.83 -13.19 9.69
N PHE A 863 -20.02 -14.07 10.29
CA PHE A 863 -20.45 -15.01 11.33
C PHE A 863 -19.71 -14.84 12.65
N TRP A 864 -18.43 -14.43 12.60
CA TRP A 864 -17.52 -14.35 13.72
C TRP A 864 -17.04 -12.91 13.91
N PRO A 865 -16.89 -12.45 15.17
CA PRO A 865 -16.28 -11.17 15.44
C PRO A 865 -14.79 -11.19 15.06
N ALA A 866 -14.23 -10.03 14.72
CA ALA A 866 -12.84 -9.90 14.24
C ALA A 866 -11.81 -10.49 15.23
N ASP A 867 -12.08 -10.47 16.55
CA ASP A 867 -11.19 -11.04 17.56
C ASP A 867 -11.06 -12.56 17.45
N GLN A 868 -12.15 -13.24 17.13
CA GLN A 868 -12.14 -14.69 16.92
C GLN A 868 -11.40 -15.08 15.62
N ILE A 869 -11.57 -14.30 14.54
CA ILE A 869 -10.90 -14.55 13.26
C ILE A 869 -9.39 -14.32 13.38
N ALA A 870 -9.00 -13.25 14.08
CA ALA A 870 -7.60 -12.94 14.36
C ALA A 870 -6.94 -14.03 15.22
N GLU A 871 -7.64 -14.51 16.24
CA GLU A 871 -7.14 -15.59 17.11
C GLU A 871 -6.94 -16.89 16.33
N GLU A 872 -7.93 -17.30 15.53
CA GLU A 872 -7.79 -18.47 14.66
C GLU A 872 -6.58 -18.35 13.71
N ARG A 873 -6.36 -17.16 13.14
CA ARG A 873 -5.21 -16.89 12.26
C ARG A 873 -3.86 -17.03 12.96
N LYS A 874 -3.75 -16.65 14.24
CA LYS A 874 -2.51 -16.87 15.00
C LYS A 874 -2.16 -18.36 15.10
N HIS A 875 -3.17 -19.22 15.11
CA HIS A 875 -3.00 -20.67 15.19
C HIS A 875 -2.93 -21.36 13.82
N ALA A 876 -3.14 -20.63 12.72
CA ALA A 876 -3.27 -21.21 11.37
C ALA A 876 -2.01 -21.97 10.88
N ASP A 877 -0.82 -21.60 11.37
CA ASP A 877 0.45 -22.23 10.97
C ASP A 877 0.91 -23.35 11.93
N THR A 878 0.13 -23.62 12.98
CA THR A 878 0.43 -24.73 13.90
C THR A 878 0.35 -26.07 13.15
N PRO A 879 1.15 -27.10 13.54
CA PRO A 879 1.07 -28.42 12.92
C PRO A 879 -0.35 -29.02 12.96
N ALA A 880 -1.10 -28.77 14.04
CA ALA A 880 -2.49 -29.21 14.19
C ALA A 880 -3.44 -28.51 13.20
N ALA A 881 -3.32 -27.18 13.03
CA ALA A 881 -4.12 -26.46 12.05
C ALA A 881 -3.80 -26.87 10.60
N ARG A 882 -2.52 -27.15 10.30
CA ARG A 882 -2.12 -27.72 8.99
C ARG A 882 -2.74 -29.09 8.73
N ALA A 883 -2.70 -30.00 9.71
CA ALA A 883 -3.34 -31.31 9.59
C ALA A 883 -4.87 -31.19 9.43
N ALA A 884 -5.52 -30.30 10.19
CA ALA A 884 -6.96 -30.05 10.05
C ALA A 884 -7.31 -29.48 8.66
N ARG A 885 -6.48 -28.58 8.13
CA ARG A 885 -6.61 -28.04 6.78
C ARG A 885 -6.46 -29.11 5.71
N GLU A 886 -5.43 -29.95 5.80
CA GLU A 886 -5.23 -31.07 4.86
C GLU A 886 -6.42 -32.04 4.88
N ALA A 887 -7.00 -32.30 6.05
CA ALA A 887 -8.19 -33.12 6.19
C ALA A 887 -9.42 -32.46 5.52
N LEU A 888 -9.63 -31.16 5.71
CA LEU A 888 -10.72 -30.41 5.06
C LEU A 888 -10.53 -30.31 3.55
N GLU A 889 -9.30 -30.13 3.08
CA GLU A 889 -8.98 -30.16 1.64
C GLU A 889 -9.24 -31.53 1.02
N SER A 890 -8.89 -32.62 1.73
CA SER A 890 -9.20 -33.99 1.30
C SER A 890 -10.71 -34.24 1.25
N GLN A 891 -11.45 -33.74 2.24
CA GLN A 891 -12.92 -33.80 2.25
C GLN A 891 -13.51 -33.01 1.06
N ALA A 892 -12.95 -31.84 0.75
CA ALA A 892 -13.35 -31.06 -0.41
C ALA A 892 -13.12 -31.85 -1.70
N ASP A 893 -11.96 -32.48 -1.88
CA ASP A 893 -11.66 -33.30 -3.06
C ASP A 893 -12.72 -34.40 -3.27
N GLU A 894 -13.15 -35.09 -2.21
CA GLU A 894 -14.21 -36.11 -2.28
C GLU A 894 -15.58 -35.53 -2.68
N LEU A 895 -15.96 -34.39 -2.12
CA LEU A 895 -17.23 -33.71 -2.43
C LEU A 895 -17.25 -33.19 -3.88
N LEU A 896 -16.11 -32.67 -4.34
CA LEU A 896 -15.94 -32.05 -5.64
C LEU A 896 -15.89 -33.05 -6.81
N LYS A 897 -15.68 -34.36 -6.55
CA LYS A 897 -15.78 -35.43 -7.56
C LYS A 897 -17.15 -35.47 -8.25
N LYS A 898 -18.21 -35.05 -7.55
CA LYS A 898 -19.59 -35.02 -8.08
C LYS A 898 -19.88 -33.79 -8.93
N ASP A 899 -19.03 -32.76 -8.86
CA ASP A 899 -19.24 -31.54 -9.62
C ASP A 899 -18.95 -31.79 -11.10
N SER A 900 -19.87 -31.32 -11.93
CA SER A 900 -19.72 -31.31 -13.38
C SER A 900 -19.62 -29.88 -13.90
N VAL A 901 -19.05 -29.71 -15.09
CA VAL A 901 -18.99 -28.44 -15.81
C VAL A 901 -20.38 -27.81 -15.91
N GLN A 902 -21.42 -28.62 -16.14
CA GLN A 902 -22.80 -28.14 -16.22
C GLN A 902 -23.31 -27.63 -14.86
N SER A 903 -23.00 -28.32 -13.76
CA SER A 903 -23.39 -27.86 -12.42
C SER A 903 -22.76 -26.51 -12.06
N VAL A 904 -21.48 -26.33 -12.40
CA VAL A 904 -20.74 -25.08 -12.19
C VAL A 904 -21.29 -23.96 -13.09
N THR A 905 -21.52 -24.25 -14.38
CA THR A 905 -22.17 -23.32 -15.33
C THR A 905 -23.56 -22.87 -14.85
N ASN A 906 -24.35 -23.79 -14.29
CA ASN A 906 -25.67 -23.48 -13.73
C ASN A 906 -25.57 -22.64 -12.44
N ALA A 907 -24.52 -22.85 -11.63
CA ALA A 907 -24.26 -22.03 -10.45
C ALA A 907 -23.92 -20.58 -10.87
N PHE A 908 -23.15 -20.40 -11.95
CA PHE A 908 -22.90 -19.08 -12.54
C PHE A 908 -24.19 -18.37 -12.95
N ASN A 909 -25.11 -19.05 -13.66
CA ASN A 909 -26.39 -18.45 -14.06
C ASN A 909 -27.17 -17.86 -12.87
N ARG A 910 -27.20 -18.57 -11.74
CA ARG A 910 -27.94 -18.13 -10.55
C ARG A 910 -27.29 -16.94 -9.87
N SER A 911 -25.96 -16.96 -9.72
CA SER A 911 -25.20 -15.87 -9.09
C SER A 911 -25.21 -14.60 -9.96
N TRP A 912 -25.12 -14.74 -11.27
CA TRP A 912 -25.06 -13.60 -12.19
C TRP A 912 -26.35 -12.80 -12.24
N ALA A 913 -27.48 -13.51 -12.29
CA ALA A 913 -28.82 -12.90 -12.32
C ALA A 913 -29.10 -12.02 -11.09
N GLN A 914 -28.34 -12.18 -10.00
CA GLN A 914 -28.54 -11.45 -8.75
C GLN A 914 -27.53 -10.30 -8.51
N SER A 915 -26.37 -10.28 -9.18
CA SER A 915 -25.24 -9.44 -8.77
C SER A 915 -24.83 -8.30 -9.74
N TRP A 916 -25.40 -8.22 -10.95
CA TRP A 916 -24.99 -7.23 -11.96
C TRP A 916 -26.11 -6.27 -12.35
N THR A 917 -25.74 -5.09 -12.87
CA THR A 917 -26.65 -3.97 -13.20
C THR A 917 -27.75 -4.37 -14.20
N PRO A 918 -28.98 -3.83 -14.07
CA PRO A 918 -30.13 -4.19 -14.92
C PRO A 918 -29.92 -4.09 -16.44
N SER A 919 -28.95 -3.29 -16.91
CA SER A 919 -28.68 -3.11 -18.35
C SER A 919 -27.99 -4.28 -19.03
N LEU A 920 -27.31 -5.16 -18.28
CA LEU A 920 -26.71 -6.41 -18.82
C LEU A 920 -27.70 -7.58 -18.81
N THR A 921 -28.71 -7.54 -17.94
CA THR A 921 -29.73 -8.60 -17.86
C THR A 921 -30.68 -8.60 -19.06
N ASP A 922 -30.93 -7.44 -19.68
CA ASP A 922 -31.80 -7.35 -20.87
C ASP A 922 -31.19 -8.02 -22.13
N SER A 923 -29.86 -8.11 -22.24
CA SER A 923 -29.20 -8.77 -23.38
C SER A 923 -28.87 -10.26 -23.14
N LEU A 924 -29.00 -10.76 -21.90
CA LEU A 924 -28.70 -12.14 -21.51
C LEU A 924 -29.95 -13.03 -21.47
N THR A 925 -30.80 -12.99 -22.49
CA THR A 925 -32.06 -13.77 -22.55
C THR A 925 -31.89 -15.29 -22.69
N GLY A 926 -30.65 -15.79 -22.82
CA GLY A 926 -30.34 -17.22 -22.93
C GLY A 926 -29.51 -17.75 -21.76
N ALA A 927 -29.87 -18.93 -21.22
CA ALA A 927 -29.11 -19.60 -20.17
C ALA A 927 -27.63 -19.78 -20.58
N ALA A 928 -26.70 -19.47 -19.66
CA ALA A 928 -25.27 -19.67 -19.91
C ALA A 928 -24.96 -21.11 -20.30
N ARG A 929 -24.09 -21.26 -21.30
CA ARG A 929 -23.67 -22.54 -21.88
C ARG A 929 -22.25 -22.88 -21.42
N PRO A 930 -21.87 -24.16 -21.34
CA PRO A 930 -20.49 -24.54 -21.02
C PRO A 930 -19.45 -23.96 -22.01
N PRO A 931 -18.19 -23.83 -21.58
CA PRO A 931 -17.08 -23.47 -22.46
C PRO A 931 -17.03 -24.32 -23.73
N ALA A 932 -16.53 -23.73 -24.82
CA ALA A 932 -16.62 -24.32 -26.16
C ALA A 932 -15.81 -25.62 -26.33
N THR A 933 -14.64 -25.72 -25.68
CA THR A 933 -13.71 -26.84 -25.85
C THR A 933 -13.58 -27.65 -24.55
N PRO A 934 -13.34 -28.97 -24.61
CA PRO A 934 -13.13 -29.81 -23.42
C PRO A 934 -12.00 -29.29 -22.51
N VAL A 935 -10.92 -28.74 -23.11
CA VAL A 935 -9.80 -28.16 -22.35
C VAL A 935 -10.27 -27.00 -21.48
N LEU A 936 -11.04 -26.05 -22.04
CA LEU A 936 -11.58 -24.92 -21.26
C LEU A 936 -12.62 -25.36 -20.24
N GLN A 937 -13.35 -26.45 -20.50
CA GLN A 937 -14.29 -27.02 -19.54
C GLN A 937 -13.57 -27.59 -18.32
N GLU A 938 -12.47 -28.33 -18.52
CA GLU A 938 -11.61 -28.82 -17.45
C GLU A 938 -10.89 -27.68 -16.71
N GLU A 939 -10.47 -26.62 -17.42
CA GLU A 939 -9.91 -25.43 -16.77
C GLU A 939 -10.92 -24.72 -15.86
N LEU A 940 -12.16 -24.49 -16.33
CA LEU A 940 -13.23 -23.90 -15.52
C LEU A 940 -13.49 -24.74 -14.26
N LEU A 941 -13.60 -26.05 -14.44
CA LEU A 941 -13.87 -26.98 -13.34
C LEU A 941 -12.68 -27.05 -12.38
N GLY A 942 -11.46 -27.06 -12.90
CA GLY A 942 -10.22 -27.02 -12.12
C GLY A 942 -10.11 -25.74 -11.28
N ASP A 943 -10.33 -24.57 -11.89
CA ASP A 943 -10.33 -23.28 -11.19
C ASP A 943 -11.38 -23.26 -10.07
N TYR A 944 -12.61 -23.70 -10.35
CA TYR A 944 -13.68 -23.81 -9.35
C TYR A 944 -13.32 -24.74 -8.20
N ARG A 945 -12.90 -25.97 -8.50
CA ARG A 945 -12.54 -26.95 -7.49
C ARG A 945 -11.38 -26.48 -6.61
N ASN A 946 -10.35 -25.89 -7.21
CA ASN A 946 -9.20 -25.34 -6.49
C ASN A 946 -9.61 -24.25 -5.51
N VAL A 947 -10.55 -23.37 -5.89
CA VAL A 947 -11.04 -22.31 -5.01
C VAL A 947 -11.89 -22.88 -3.87
N VAL A 948 -12.83 -23.79 -4.15
CA VAL A 948 -13.64 -24.45 -3.10
C VAL A 948 -12.73 -25.18 -2.10
N ARG A 949 -11.80 -26.00 -2.59
CA ARG A 949 -10.81 -26.70 -1.75
C ARG A 949 -10.04 -25.73 -0.87
N THR A 950 -9.54 -24.63 -1.45
CA THR A 950 -8.79 -23.61 -0.70
C THR A 950 -9.63 -23.00 0.43
N TYR A 951 -10.90 -22.67 0.16
CA TYR A 951 -11.79 -22.08 1.15
C TYR A 951 -12.19 -23.07 2.26
N MET A 952 -12.48 -24.32 1.91
CA MET A 952 -12.74 -25.37 2.88
C MET A 952 -11.51 -25.65 3.75
N GLY A 953 -10.31 -25.72 3.15
CA GLY A 953 -9.06 -25.84 3.89
C GLY A 953 -8.80 -24.69 4.86
N ARG A 954 -9.44 -23.54 4.65
CA ARG A 954 -9.39 -22.39 5.56
C ARG A 954 -10.56 -22.33 6.54
N GLY A 955 -11.30 -23.43 6.71
CA GLY A 955 -12.34 -23.58 7.73
C GLY A 955 -13.71 -23.04 7.33
N LEU A 956 -13.96 -22.74 6.06
CA LEU A 956 -15.31 -22.43 5.58
C LEU A 956 -16.11 -23.72 5.35
N ASP A 957 -17.40 -23.68 5.65
CA ASP A 957 -18.31 -24.77 5.32
C ASP A 957 -18.47 -24.93 3.80
N GLU A 958 -18.86 -26.13 3.35
CA GLU A 958 -19.00 -26.46 1.93
C GLU A 958 -19.90 -25.46 1.19
N LYS A 959 -21.04 -25.09 1.76
CA LYS A 959 -22.02 -24.24 1.08
C LYS A 959 -21.43 -22.86 0.85
N LYS A 960 -20.85 -22.25 1.89
CA LYS A 960 -20.24 -20.92 1.76
C LYS A 960 -18.98 -20.94 0.89
N ALA A 961 -18.16 -21.99 0.98
CA ALA A 961 -17.00 -22.16 0.13
C ALA A 961 -17.38 -22.24 -1.36
N ARG A 962 -18.46 -22.97 -1.70
CA ARG A 962 -19.00 -23.02 -3.07
C ARG A 962 -19.55 -21.68 -3.54
N GLU A 963 -20.31 -20.98 -2.71
CA GLU A 963 -20.86 -19.65 -3.01
C GLU A 963 -19.75 -18.66 -3.37
N LEU A 964 -18.72 -18.56 -2.51
CA LEU A 964 -17.56 -17.70 -2.75
C LEU A 964 -16.73 -18.17 -3.93
N ALA A 965 -16.65 -19.48 -4.18
CA ALA A 965 -15.95 -19.99 -5.35
C ALA A 965 -16.66 -19.57 -6.65
N VAL A 966 -17.99 -19.55 -6.69
CA VAL A 966 -18.74 -19.01 -7.84
C VAL A 966 -18.46 -17.52 -8.00
N GLU A 967 -18.54 -16.73 -6.94
CA GLU A 967 -18.22 -15.30 -7.01
C GLU A 967 -16.79 -15.07 -7.54
N ARG A 968 -15.82 -15.78 -6.95
CA ARG A 968 -14.40 -15.63 -7.24
C ARG A 968 -14.02 -16.08 -8.64
N VAL A 969 -14.43 -17.29 -9.04
CA VAL A 969 -14.21 -17.78 -10.39
C VAL A 969 -15.00 -16.92 -11.38
N GLY A 970 -16.14 -16.38 -10.98
CA GLY A 970 -16.97 -15.46 -11.74
C GLY A 970 -16.29 -14.14 -12.07
N GLN A 971 -15.30 -13.69 -11.30
CA GLN A 971 -14.51 -12.49 -11.63
C GLN A 971 -13.64 -12.71 -12.89
N VAL A 972 -13.28 -13.95 -13.18
CA VAL A 972 -12.46 -14.33 -14.35
C VAL A 972 -13.32 -14.93 -15.46
N TRP A 973 -14.25 -15.80 -15.10
CA TRP A 973 -15.09 -16.56 -16.03
C TRP A 973 -16.47 -15.96 -16.16
N GLY A 974 -17.00 -15.90 -17.39
CA GLY A 974 -18.34 -15.40 -17.63
C GLY A 974 -18.99 -15.72 -18.95
N PRO A 975 -20.33 -15.67 -19.04
CA PRO A 975 -21.01 -15.74 -20.30
C PRO A 975 -20.62 -14.51 -21.11
N SER A 976 -20.28 -14.75 -22.38
CA SER A 976 -20.10 -13.70 -23.36
C SER A 976 -21.21 -13.82 -24.40
N THR A 977 -21.91 -12.73 -24.66
CA THR A 977 -22.95 -12.67 -25.69
C THR A 977 -22.32 -12.83 -27.08
N ALA A 978 -21.13 -12.24 -27.28
CA ALA A 978 -20.33 -12.44 -28.49
C ALA A 978 -19.88 -13.90 -28.68
N ASN A 979 -19.83 -14.68 -27.59
CA ASN A 979 -19.49 -16.10 -27.57
C ASN A 979 -20.74 -17.02 -27.47
N GLY A 980 -21.92 -16.52 -27.84
CA GLY A 980 -23.17 -17.29 -27.83
C GLY A 980 -23.61 -17.73 -26.43
N ASN A 981 -23.46 -16.84 -25.45
CA ASN A 981 -23.69 -17.05 -24.02
C ASN A 981 -22.88 -18.21 -23.40
N ARG A 982 -21.76 -18.60 -24.03
CA ARG A 982 -20.85 -19.58 -23.42
C ARG A 982 -20.03 -18.93 -22.32
N VAL A 983 -19.90 -19.63 -21.20
CA VAL A 983 -18.96 -19.28 -20.14
C VAL A 983 -17.56 -19.37 -20.73
N MET A 984 -16.82 -18.26 -20.69
CA MET A 984 -15.45 -18.16 -21.14
C MET A 984 -14.63 -17.37 -20.13
N ARG A 985 -13.34 -17.65 -20.11
CA ARG A 985 -12.38 -16.89 -19.33
C ARG A 985 -12.12 -15.54 -19.99
N PHE A 986 -12.18 -14.48 -19.20
CA PHE A 986 -12.11 -13.09 -19.60
C PHE A 986 -13.12 -12.75 -20.72
N PRO A 987 -14.43 -12.66 -20.45
CA PRO A 987 -15.40 -12.28 -21.48
C PRO A 987 -15.10 -10.86 -22.00
N PRO A 988 -15.03 -10.63 -23.33
CA PRO A 988 -14.63 -9.35 -23.91
C PRO A 988 -15.51 -8.17 -23.46
N GLU A 989 -16.78 -8.42 -23.18
CA GLU A 989 -17.76 -7.43 -22.76
C GLU A 989 -17.38 -6.74 -21.44
N ARG A 990 -16.52 -7.36 -20.61
CA ARG A 990 -15.99 -6.75 -19.38
C ARG A 990 -14.90 -5.71 -19.59
N TYR A 991 -14.25 -5.74 -20.76
CA TYR A 991 -13.04 -4.98 -21.02
C TYR A 991 -13.21 -3.94 -22.13
N VAL A 992 -14.46 -3.71 -22.54
CA VAL A 992 -14.79 -2.75 -23.60
C VAL A 992 -15.84 -1.76 -23.12
N THR A 993 -15.77 -0.54 -23.63
CA THR A 993 -16.77 0.48 -23.32
C THR A 993 -18.10 0.15 -24.01
N PRO A 994 -19.23 0.17 -23.28
CA PRO A 994 -20.55 0.04 -23.91
C PRO A 994 -20.78 1.18 -24.91
N VAL A 995 -21.38 0.86 -26.06
CA VAL A 995 -21.83 1.84 -27.06
C VAL A 995 -23.35 1.96 -26.91
N ASN A 996 -23.83 3.16 -26.59
CA ASN A 996 -25.22 3.41 -26.20
C ASN A 996 -25.72 2.49 -25.07
N GLY A 997 -24.86 2.21 -24.09
CA GLY A 997 -25.19 1.35 -22.95
C GLY A 997 -25.19 -0.16 -23.25
N SER A 998 -24.89 -0.59 -24.49
CA SER A 998 -24.83 -2.01 -24.87
C SER A 998 -23.43 -2.44 -25.34
N THR A 999 -23.09 -3.72 -25.10
CA THR A 999 -21.89 -4.39 -25.62
C THR A 999 -22.19 -5.33 -26.79
N ASP A 1000 -23.43 -5.35 -27.31
CA ASP A 1000 -23.84 -6.27 -28.39
C ASP A 1000 -23.05 -6.06 -29.69
N TRP A 1001 -22.49 -4.86 -29.86
CA TRP A 1001 -21.61 -4.54 -30.97
C TRP A 1001 -20.39 -5.45 -31.04
N VAL A 1002 -19.92 -6.02 -29.93
CA VAL A 1002 -18.78 -6.96 -29.90
C VAL A 1002 -19.09 -8.21 -30.73
N GLY A 1003 -20.34 -8.70 -30.67
CA GLY A 1003 -20.78 -9.83 -31.50
C GLY A 1003 -20.74 -9.51 -33.00
N LYS A 1004 -21.22 -8.32 -33.38
CA LYS A 1004 -21.19 -7.83 -34.77
C LYS A 1004 -19.77 -7.60 -35.29
N ASP A 1005 -18.87 -7.15 -34.42
CA ASP A 1005 -17.46 -6.96 -34.75
C ASP A 1005 -16.77 -8.31 -34.97
N LEU A 1006 -17.10 -9.31 -34.14
CA LEU A 1006 -16.64 -10.67 -34.34
C LEU A 1006 -17.16 -11.28 -35.65
N ASP A 1007 -18.43 -11.08 -36.00
CA ASP A 1007 -19.00 -11.48 -37.30
C ASP A 1007 -18.17 -10.90 -38.47
N SER A 1008 -17.90 -9.60 -38.39
CA SER A 1008 -17.14 -8.87 -39.41
C SER A 1008 -15.70 -9.36 -39.50
N PHE A 1009 -15.07 -9.64 -38.35
CA PHE A 1009 -13.72 -10.20 -38.28
C PHE A 1009 -13.64 -11.59 -38.92
N VAL A 1010 -14.60 -12.48 -38.63
CA VAL A 1010 -14.63 -13.84 -39.20
C VAL A 1010 -14.87 -13.80 -40.70
N ALA A 1011 -15.81 -12.96 -41.17
CA ALA A 1011 -16.04 -12.75 -42.61
C ALA A 1011 -14.75 -12.34 -43.32
N LYS A 1012 -14.05 -11.33 -42.78
CA LYS A 1012 -12.80 -10.82 -43.34
C LYS A 1012 -11.68 -11.86 -43.34
N THR A 1013 -11.58 -12.66 -42.28
CA THR A 1013 -10.53 -13.68 -42.12
C THR A 1013 -10.66 -14.83 -43.11
N LEU A 1014 -11.90 -15.24 -43.42
CA LEU A 1014 -12.18 -16.31 -44.38
C LEU A 1014 -12.04 -15.88 -45.85
N GLY A 1015 -11.62 -14.63 -46.08
CA GLY A 1015 -11.58 -14.00 -47.39
C GLY A 1015 -12.96 -13.48 -47.76
N ASP A 1016 -13.05 -12.16 -47.98
CA ASP A 1016 -14.27 -11.49 -48.41
C ASP A 1016 -14.80 -12.22 -49.66
N MET A 1017 -15.89 -12.99 -49.53
CA MET A 1017 -16.42 -13.86 -50.58
C MET A 1017 -17.10 -13.07 -51.71
N GLY A 1018 -16.64 -11.85 -52.00
CA GLY A 1018 -17.07 -10.99 -53.11
C GLY A 1018 -18.58 -10.69 -53.14
N GLY A 1019 -19.29 -10.91 -52.04
CA GLY A 1019 -20.74 -10.74 -51.95
C GLY A 1019 -21.08 -9.99 -50.68
N GLU A 1020 -21.97 -9.01 -50.80
CA GLU A 1020 -22.57 -8.29 -49.69
C GLU A 1020 -22.88 -9.21 -48.49
N ALA A 1021 -22.65 -8.70 -47.28
CA ALA A 1021 -22.88 -9.40 -46.02
C ALA A 1021 -24.21 -10.20 -46.04
N PRO A 1022 -24.23 -11.43 -45.50
CA PRO A 1022 -25.41 -12.29 -45.54
C PRO A 1022 -26.58 -11.63 -44.79
N GLY A 1023 -27.63 -11.28 -45.52
CA GLY A 1023 -28.79 -10.54 -45.02
C GLY A 1023 -29.49 -9.70 -46.09
N LYS A 1024 -28.80 -9.35 -47.18
CA LYS A 1024 -29.43 -8.81 -48.39
C LYS A 1024 -29.79 -9.96 -49.35
N PRO A 1025 -31.02 -10.03 -49.87
CA PRO A 1025 -31.39 -11.05 -50.85
C PRO A 1025 -30.48 -10.89 -52.08
N ARG A 1026 -29.72 -11.94 -52.41
CA ARG A 1026 -28.91 -12.00 -53.63
C ARG A 1026 -29.84 -11.76 -54.83
N THR A 1027 -29.68 -10.63 -55.50
CA THR A 1027 -30.29 -10.40 -56.81
C THR A 1027 -29.82 -11.51 -57.75
N GLN A 1028 -30.76 -12.21 -58.39
CA GLN A 1028 -30.62 -13.50 -59.09
C GLN A 1028 -29.66 -13.55 -60.31
N ALA A 1029 -28.82 -12.54 -60.54
CA ALA A 1029 -27.98 -12.49 -61.73
C ALA A 1029 -26.55 -13.01 -61.43
N PHE A 1030 -26.20 -14.16 -62.04
CA PHE A 1030 -24.90 -14.83 -62.08
C PHE A 1030 -24.49 -15.67 -60.85
N GLN A 1031 -25.00 -16.91 -60.78
CA GLN A 1031 -24.44 -17.99 -59.97
C GLN A 1031 -23.34 -18.73 -60.74
N ALA A 1032 -22.08 -18.31 -60.61
CA ALA A 1032 -20.97 -19.23 -60.85
C ALA A 1032 -20.91 -20.26 -59.70
N PRO A 1033 -20.65 -21.55 -59.96
CA PRO A 1033 -20.50 -22.54 -58.90
C PRO A 1033 -19.35 -22.12 -57.97
N LEU A 1034 -19.60 -22.12 -56.65
CA LEU A 1034 -18.58 -21.85 -55.64
C LEU A 1034 -17.43 -22.85 -55.80
N THR A 1035 -16.19 -22.36 -55.78
CA THR A 1035 -15.02 -23.24 -55.68
C THR A 1035 -15.07 -24.02 -54.36
N ASP A 1036 -14.40 -25.17 -54.26
CA ASP A 1036 -14.42 -25.95 -53.02
C ASP A 1036 -13.80 -25.19 -51.84
N ALA A 1037 -12.87 -24.27 -52.11
CA ALA A 1037 -12.37 -23.31 -51.13
C ALA A 1037 -13.46 -22.34 -50.65
N GLN A 1038 -14.30 -21.81 -51.55
CA GLN A 1038 -15.43 -20.96 -51.20
C GLN A 1038 -16.54 -21.72 -50.47
N LYS A 1039 -16.81 -22.99 -50.83
CA LYS A 1039 -17.74 -23.84 -50.08
C LYS A 1039 -17.24 -24.09 -48.66
N THR A 1040 -15.96 -24.39 -48.51
CA THR A 1040 -15.32 -24.59 -47.20
C THR A 1040 -15.34 -23.31 -46.37
N ALA A 1041 -15.10 -22.15 -46.98
CA ALA A 1041 -15.18 -20.84 -46.31
C ALA A 1041 -16.62 -20.52 -45.89
N ALA A 1042 -17.61 -20.77 -46.76
CA ALA A 1042 -19.02 -20.61 -46.44
C ALA A 1042 -19.47 -21.52 -45.29
N GLU A 1043 -19.04 -22.79 -45.29
CA GLU A 1043 -19.30 -23.74 -44.21
C GLU A 1043 -18.67 -23.27 -42.89
N LYS A 1044 -17.40 -22.81 -42.91
CA LYS A 1044 -16.72 -22.25 -41.74
C LYS A 1044 -17.35 -20.95 -41.23
N TYR A 1045 -17.91 -20.14 -42.12
CA TYR A 1045 -18.60 -18.89 -41.75
C TYR A 1045 -19.96 -19.17 -41.09
N ALA A 1046 -20.72 -20.14 -41.61
CA ALA A 1046 -21.99 -20.57 -41.06
C ALA A 1046 -21.85 -21.43 -39.78
N ALA A 1047 -20.68 -22.00 -39.55
CA ALA A 1047 -20.38 -22.80 -38.37
C ALA A 1047 -20.50 -21.98 -37.06
N PRO A 1048 -21.04 -22.58 -35.98
CA PRO A 1048 -20.98 -21.98 -34.66
C PRO A 1048 -19.53 -21.67 -34.27
N ARG A 1049 -19.24 -20.41 -33.95
CA ARG A 1049 -17.91 -19.96 -33.53
C ARG A 1049 -17.83 -19.82 -32.02
N ALA A 1050 -16.60 -19.81 -31.51
CA ALA A 1050 -16.33 -19.42 -30.14
C ALA A 1050 -15.02 -18.64 -29.99
N LEU A 1051 -14.95 -17.85 -28.94
CA LEU A 1051 -13.75 -17.18 -28.48
C LEU A 1051 -13.04 -18.03 -27.43
N VAL A 1052 -11.72 -18.14 -27.57
CA VAL A 1052 -10.82 -18.85 -26.65
C VAL A 1052 -9.77 -17.86 -26.14
N SER A 1053 -9.71 -17.68 -24.83
CA SER A 1053 -8.67 -16.88 -24.17
C SER A 1053 -7.37 -17.68 -24.04
N ASP A 1054 -6.23 -17.01 -24.14
CA ASP A 1054 -4.90 -17.58 -23.92
C ASP A 1054 -3.96 -16.60 -23.20
N ASP A 1055 -2.65 -16.88 -23.23
CA ASP A 1055 -1.62 -16.06 -22.57
C ASP A 1055 -1.56 -14.64 -23.12
N MET A 1056 -1.78 -14.46 -24.42
CA MET A 1056 -1.84 -13.13 -25.00
C MET A 1056 -3.07 -12.35 -24.54
N THR A 1057 -4.21 -13.02 -24.32
CA THR A 1057 -5.38 -12.40 -23.68
C THR A 1057 -5.01 -11.86 -22.29
N ARG A 1058 -4.31 -12.69 -21.49
CA ARG A 1058 -3.86 -12.31 -20.14
C ARG A 1058 -2.90 -11.14 -20.14
N VAL A 1059 -1.91 -11.16 -21.03
CA VAL A 1059 -0.92 -10.08 -21.17
C VAL A 1059 -1.59 -8.77 -21.60
N ALA A 1060 -2.54 -8.81 -22.53
CA ALA A 1060 -3.28 -7.62 -22.94
C ALA A 1060 -4.04 -7.00 -21.76
N ILE A 1061 -4.76 -7.81 -20.97
CA ILE A 1061 -5.49 -7.35 -19.77
C ILE A 1061 -4.52 -6.77 -18.74
N ALA A 1062 -3.42 -7.46 -18.46
CA ALA A 1062 -2.39 -6.98 -17.53
C ALA A 1062 -1.80 -5.62 -17.96
N ASN A 1063 -1.70 -5.40 -19.27
CA ASN A 1063 -1.23 -4.15 -19.86
C ASN A 1063 -2.33 -3.10 -20.07
N LYS A 1064 -3.54 -3.32 -19.54
CA LYS A 1064 -4.71 -2.45 -19.71
C LYS A 1064 -5.08 -2.20 -21.19
N GLN A 1065 -4.80 -3.17 -22.05
CA GLN A 1065 -5.16 -3.15 -23.46
C GLN A 1065 -6.42 -3.98 -23.72
N PRO A 1066 -7.21 -3.68 -24.77
CA PRO A 1066 -8.32 -4.52 -25.18
C PRO A 1066 -7.84 -5.97 -25.40
N PRO A 1067 -8.48 -6.96 -24.76
CA PRO A 1067 -8.04 -8.34 -24.84
C PRO A 1067 -8.18 -8.90 -26.26
N SER A 1068 -7.19 -9.71 -26.68
CA SER A 1068 -7.25 -10.46 -27.93
C SER A 1068 -7.52 -11.94 -27.68
N TYR A 1069 -8.36 -12.56 -28.52
CA TYR A 1069 -8.84 -13.94 -28.37
C TYR A 1069 -8.55 -14.75 -29.61
N GLN A 1070 -8.25 -16.04 -29.45
CA GLN A 1070 -8.28 -16.96 -30.58
C GLN A 1070 -9.73 -17.23 -30.98
N VAL A 1071 -9.99 -17.31 -32.29
CA VAL A 1071 -11.30 -17.68 -32.81
C VAL A 1071 -11.28 -19.15 -33.22
N VAL A 1072 -12.25 -19.92 -32.73
CA VAL A 1072 -12.48 -21.31 -33.14
C VAL A 1072 -13.84 -21.42 -33.82
N VAL A 1073 -13.96 -22.29 -34.82
CA VAL A 1073 -15.21 -22.55 -35.57
C VAL A 1073 -15.56 -24.03 -35.49
N ASN A 1074 -16.83 -24.36 -35.29
CA ASN A 1074 -17.30 -25.73 -35.15
C ASN A 1074 -17.64 -26.34 -36.52
N VAL A 1075 -16.68 -27.06 -37.09
CA VAL A 1075 -16.84 -27.75 -38.38
C VAL A 1075 -16.93 -29.25 -38.11
N GLY A 1076 -18.04 -29.87 -38.51
CA GLY A 1076 -18.26 -31.31 -38.31
C GLY A 1076 -18.40 -31.73 -36.84
N GLY A 1077 -18.93 -30.86 -35.97
CA GLY A 1077 -19.12 -31.15 -34.54
C GLY A 1077 -17.87 -30.99 -33.67
N ARG A 1078 -16.76 -30.51 -34.24
CA ARG A 1078 -15.53 -30.21 -33.51
C ARG A 1078 -15.12 -28.76 -33.73
N PHE A 1079 -14.78 -28.06 -32.64
CA PHE A 1079 -14.17 -26.73 -32.73
C PHE A 1079 -12.74 -26.84 -33.25
N GLN A 1080 -12.46 -26.13 -34.34
CA GLN A 1080 -11.15 -26.03 -34.98
C GLN A 1080 -10.67 -24.58 -34.94
N LEU A 1081 -9.37 -24.38 -34.80
CA LEU A 1081 -8.78 -23.05 -34.80
C LEU A 1081 -8.96 -22.38 -36.16
N LEU A 1082 -9.54 -21.19 -36.18
CA LEU A 1082 -9.58 -20.37 -37.37
C LEU A 1082 -8.18 -19.85 -37.64
N THR A 1083 -7.62 -20.14 -38.81
CA THR A 1083 -6.30 -19.69 -39.23
C THR A 1083 -6.41 -18.59 -40.29
N GLN A 1084 -5.54 -17.61 -40.21
CA GLN A 1084 -5.34 -16.61 -41.26
C GLN A 1084 -4.69 -17.25 -42.50
N PRO A 1085 -4.68 -16.57 -43.67
CA PRO A 1085 -4.01 -17.07 -44.87
C PRO A 1085 -2.51 -17.38 -44.69
N ASP A 1086 -1.85 -16.76 -43.72
CA ASP A 1086 -0.45 -17.01 -43.38
C ASP A 1086 -0.24 -18.22 -42.44
N GLY A 1087 -1.32 -18.96 -42.13
CA GLY A 1087 -1.31 -20.13 -41.27
C GLY A 1087 -1.33 -19.82 -39.77
N LYS A 1088 -1.27 -18.55 -39.36
CA LYS A 1088 -1.31 -18.18 -37.93
C LYS A 1088 -2.74 -18.25 -37.38
N PRO A 1089 -2.90 -18.49 -36.07
CA PRO A 1089 -4.19 -18.38 -35.40
C PRO A 1089 -4.83 -17.01 -35.64
N ALA A 1090 -6.07 -16.99 -36.09
CA ALA A 1090 -6.84 -15.76 -36.23
C ALA A 1090 -7.20 -15.23 -34.84
N ARG A 1091 -6.77 -13.99 -34.56
CA ARG A 1091 -7.01 -13.33 -33.29
C ARG A 1091 -7.99 -12.18 -33.41
N PHE A 1092 -9.09 -12.26 -32.67
CA PHE A 1092 -10.09 -11.21 -32.57
C PHE A 1092 -9.75 -10.25 -31.42
N THR A 1093 -9.76 -8.95 -31.68
CA THR A 1093 -9.66 -7.90 -30.67
C THR A 1093 -10.82 -6.93 -30.92
N PRO A 1094 -11.76 -6.75 -29.97
CA PRO A 1094 -12.92 -5.89 -30.18
C PRO A 1094 -12.53 -4.43 -30.49
N LYS A 1095 -13.17 -3.83 -31.50
CA LYS A 1095 -12.95 -2.43 -31.89
C LYS A 1095 -14.23 -1.61 -31.78
N ALA A 1096 -14.30 -0.74 -30.78
CA ALA A 1096 -15.48 0.08 -30.52
C ALA A 1096 -15.67 1.24 -31.52
N ALA A 1097 -14.58 1.79 -32.08
CA ALA A 1097 -14.61 3.02 -32.86
C ALA A 1097 -15.65 3.01 -34.03
N PRO A 1098 -15.73 1.97 -34.88
CA PRO A 1098 -16.72 1.95 -35.97
C PRO A 1098 -18.17 2.03 -35.48
N TYR A 1099 -18.45 1.46 -34.31
CA TYR A 1099 -19.80 1.44 -33.72
C TYR A 1099 -20.10 2.73 -32.96
N GLN A 1100 -19.10 3.34 -32.32
CA GLN A 1100 -19.23 4.67 -31.73
C GLN A 1100 -19.51 5.73 -32.79
N ASP A 1101 -18.83 5.66 -33.94
CA ASP A 1101 -19.04 6.58 -35.06
C ASP A 1101 -20.43 6.37 -35.66
N ALA A 1102 -20.87 5.12 -35.85
CA ALA A 1102 -22.22 4.81 -36.29
C ALA A 1102 -23.30 5.29 -35.30
N ALA A 1103 -23.07 5.13 -33.99
CA ALA A 1103 -23.97 5.60 -32.94
C ALA A 1103 -24.04 7.14 -32.88
N ARG A 1104 -22.90 7.84 -33.03
CA ARG A 1104 -22.86 9.30 -33.14
C ARG A 1104 -23.58 9.80 -34.39
N ALA A 1105 -23.41 9.11 -35.52
CA ALA A 1105 -24.13 9.42 -36.74
C ALA A 1105 -25.65 9.23 -36.58
N ASP A 1106 -26.10 8.11 -35.99
CA ASP A 1106 -27.52 7.85 -35.73
C ASP A 1106 -28.12 8.86 -34.74
N PHE A 1107 -27.38 9.22 -33.68
CA PHE A 1107 -27.79 10.27 -32.75
C PHE A 1107 -27.87 11.64 -33.44
N GLY A 1108 -26.90 11.98 -34.28
CA GLY A 1108 -26.89 13.21 -35.07
C GLY A 1108 -28.03 13.29 -36.09
N VAL A 1109 -28.40 12.17 -36.70
CA VAL A 1109 -29.56 12.09 -37.62
C VAL A 1109 -30.89 12.22 -36.86
N LYS A 1110 -31.03 11.57 -35.70
CA LYS A 1110 -32.27 11.60 -34.90
C LYS A 1110 -32.47 12.90 -34.12
N HIS A 1111 -31.40 13.55 -33.68
CA HIS A 1111 -31.46 14.76 -32.86
C HIS A 1111 -30.94 16.01 -33.55
N GLY A 1112 -30.47 15.92 -34.81
CA GLY A 1112 -30.02 17.07 -35.60
C GLY A 1112 -31.12 18.13 -35.78
N GLY A 1113 -32.39 17.74 -35.79
CA GLY A 1113 -33.52 18.68 -35.78
C GLY A 1113 -33.64 19.47 -34.47
N PHE A 1114 -33.29 18.88 -33.32
CA PHE A 1114 -33.32 19.55 -32.02
C PHE A 1114 -32.09 20.42 -31.77
N ILE A 1115 -30.90 19.99 -32.22
CA ILE A 1115 -29.67 20.79 -32.11
C ILE A 1115 -29.72 22.00 -33.06
N GLY A 1116 -30.28 21.83 -34.27
CA GLY A 1116 -30.56 22.93 -35.19
C GLY A 1116 -31.56 23.96 -34.62
N ALA A 1117 -32.58 23.50 -33.90
CA ALA A 1117 -33.54 24.38 -33.22
C ALA A 1117 -32.92 25.13 -32.02
N ALA A 1118 -32.03 24.48 -31.26
CA ALA A 1118 -31.32 25.12 -30.14
C ALA A 1118 -30.30 26.16 -30.63
N GLN A 1119 -29.55 25.88 -31.71
CA GLN A 1119 -28.64 26.86 -32.32
C GLN A 1119 -29.37 28.03 -32.99
N ALA A 1120 -30.58 27.81 -33.53
CA ALA A 1120 -31.43 28.89 -34.03
C ALA A 1120 -31.92 29.82 -32.89
N LEU A 1121 -32.22 29.26 -31.71
CA LEU A 1121 -32.59 30.00 -30.50
C LEU A 1121 -31.43 30.82 -29.91
N GLU A 1122 -30.19 30.33 -29.97
CA GLU A 1122 -29.00 31.07 -29.52
C GLU A 1122 -28.55 32.16 -30.50
N SER A 1123 -28.86 32.04 -31.80
CA SER A 1123 -28.42 33.02 -32.82
C SER A 1123 -29.14 34.37 -32.79
N GLY A 1124 -30.22 34.51 -32.00
CA GLY A 1124 -30.88 35.79 -31.75
C GLY A 1124 -31.51 36.48 -32.97
N ASP A 1125 -31.69 35.80 -34.10
CA ASP A 1125 -32.26 36.36 -35.33
C ASP A 1125 -33.80 36.18 -35.36
N PRO A 1126 -34.60 37.26 -35.18
CA PRO A 1126 -36.06 37.17 -35.14
C PRO A 1126 -36.71 36.93 -36.51
N SER A 1127 -35.95 36.98 -37.62
CA SER A 1127 -36.50 36.85 -38.97
C SER A 1127 -36.85 35.41 -39.38
N LYS A 1128 -36.36 34.39 -38.64
CA LYS A 1128 -36.64 32.97 -38.92
C LYS A 1128 -37.79 32.37 -38.10
N GLN A 1129 -38.39 33.12 -37.17
CA GLN A 1129 -39.40 32.58 -36.24
C GLN A 1129 -40.82 32.44 -36.81
N PHE A 1130 -41.11 32.92 -38.02
CA PHE A 1130 -42.48 32.91 -38.58
C PHE A 1130 -42.70 32.02 -39.81
N GLY A 1131 -41.67 31.37 -40.35
CA GLY A 1131 -41.78 30.55 -41.57
C GLY A 1131 -42.24 29.10 -41.33
N ASP A 1132 -41.72 28.43 -40.31
CA ASP A 1132 -41.80 26.96 -40.23
C ASP A 1132 -42.82 26.41 -39.22
N ARG A 1133 -43.57 27.28 -38.54
CA ARG A 1133 -44.54 26.86 -37.52
C ARG A 1133 -45.82 26.22 -38.09
N ALA A 1134 -46.01 26.24 -39.41
CA ALA A 1134 -47.18 25.68 -40.09
C ALA A 1134 -47.01 24.22 -40.58
N ALA A 1135 -45.80 23.63 -40.51
CA ALA A 1135 -45.55 22.30 -41.08
C ALA A 1135 -45.39 21.17 -40.04
N MET A 1136 -45.45 21.46 -38.73
CA MET A 1136 -45.12 20.48 -37.68
C MET A 1136 -46.32 19.89 -36.92
N PHE A 1137 -47.56 20.18 -37.33
CA PHE A 1137 -48.77 19.59 -36.74
C PHE A 1137 -49.65 18.88 -37.79
N GLY A 1138 -49.01 18.07 -38.64
CA GLY A 1138 -49.69 17.19 -39.59
C GLY A 1138 -48.88 15.93 -39.83
N ASP A 1139 -48.87 15.04 -38.83
CA ASP A 1139 -48.97 13.56 -38.91
C ASP A 1139 -48.59 12.90 -37.58
#